data_AF-A0A5E4C848-F1
#
_entry.id   AF-A0A5E4C848-F1
#
_cell.length_a   1.000
_cell.length_b   1.000
_cell.length_c   1.000
_cell.angle_alpha   90.00
_cell.angle_beta   90.00
_cell.angle_gamma   90.00
#
_symmetry.space_group_name_H-M   'P 1'
#
loop_
_entity.id
_entity.type
_entity.pdbx_description
1 polymer ?
#
loop_
_entity_poly.entity_id
_entity_poly.type
_entity_poly.pdbx_seq_one_letter_code
_entity_poly.pdbx_strand_id
1 'polypeptide(L)'
;MLLRAAWRRAVLAVAAAVGPKPATPSRGLRLRVVDHAPQSAVASNSEAVPEAESVLRPLYMDVQATTPLDPRVLDAMLPYLINFYGNAHSRTHAYGWESEAAMERARQQVASLIGADPREIIFTSGATESNNIAIKGVARFYRSRKKHLITTQTEHKCVLDSCRSLEAEGFRVTYLPVQKSGIIDLKELEAAIQPDTSLVSVMTVNNEIGVKQPIAEIGQICGSRKVYFHTDAAQAVGKIPLDVNNMKIDLMSISGHKIYGPKGVGAIYIRRRPRVRVEALQSGGGQERGMRSGTVPTPLVVGLGAACEVAQQEMEYDHKRISKLAERLIEKITKSLPDVVMNGDPEHHYPGCINLSFAYVEGESLLMALKDVALSSGSACTSASLEPSYVLRAIGTDEDLAHSSIRFGIGRFTTEEEVDYTAEKCIQHVKRLREMSPLWEMVQDGIDLKSINSPRLKVGFNWLPTGLTWPLLLVKKIHLLFNQMANCVTLVQLSISCDHLIDKDISSKSDPLCVLLQDVGGGNWAELGRTERVRNCSNPEFSRTLQLEYHFETVQKLRFGIYDIDNKTPELGDDDFLGGAECSLGQIVSSQMLTLPLMLKPGKPAGKGTITVSAQELKDSRIVTMEVEARNLDKKDFLGKSDPFLEFFRQGDGKWHLVYRSEVIKNNLNPSWKRFLVPFQHFCGGDPSTPIQVRCSDHDSDGSHDLIGIFHTSLAQLQAVPAEFECIHPEKQQKKKSYKNSGTICVKICQVETEYSFLDYVMGGCQINFTVGVDFTGSNGDPSSPDSLHYLSPTGVNEYLTALWSVGSVVQDYDSDKLFPAFGFGAQVPPDWQVSHEFPLNFNPNNPYCAGIQGIVDAYRQALPQVRLYGPTNFAPIINHVARFAAQAAYQGTASQYFVLLLLTDGAVTDVAATCEAVVHASKLPMSVIIVGVGGADFEAMEQLDADGGPLRTRSGEASARDIVQFVPYRKFQNAPREALAQTVLAEVPTQVVSYFKAQGWAPFKMPPSPAKGPVQTPQV
;
A
#
# COMPACT_ATOMS: atom_id res chain seq x y z
N MET A 1 16.24 54.34 28.96
CA MET A 1 17.51 54.42 29.71
C MET A 1 17.59 53.24 30.67
N LEU A 2 18.81 52.81 31.06
CA LEU A 2 19.09 51.87 32.16
C LEU A 2 18.33 50.52 32.17
N LEU A 3 18.50 49.73 31.11
CA LEU A 3 18.49 48.25 31.16
C LEU A 3 19.34 47.69 29.99
N ARG A 4 20.56 48.24 29.84
CA ARG A 4 21.51 47.97 28.73
C ARG A 4 22.96 47.77 29.20
N ALA A 5 23.18 47.35 30.45
CA ALA A 5 24.48 47.46 31.13
C ALA A 5 25.12 46.14 31.64
N ALA A 6 24.48 44.97 31.49
CA ALA A 6 24.97 43.71 32.06
C ALA A 6 25.52 42.68 31.04
N TRP A 7 25.42 42.96 29.73
CA TRP A 7 25.72 42.00 28.64
C TRP A 7 26.86 42.45 27.70
N ARG A 8 27.85 43.18 28.25
CA ARG A 8 29.00 43.73 27.47
C ARG A 8 30.38 43.59 28.14
N ARG A 9 30.57 42.62 29.04
CA ARG A 9 31.90 42.29 29.64
C ARG A 9 32.07 40.79 29.93
N ALA A 10 32.27 39.98 28.89
CA ALA A 10 32.84 38.62 29.01
C ALA A 10 33.35 38.05 27.67
N VAL A 11 33.76 38.89 26.71
CA VAL A 11 34.42 38.46 25.46
C VAL A 11 35.56 39.44 25.16
N LEU A 12 36.72 38.90 24.77
CA LEU A 12 38.01 39.53 24.39
C LEU A 12 38.99 39.97 25.51
N ALA A 13 40.28 39.67 25.22
CA ALA A 13 41.55 39.96 25.91
C ALA A 13 42.01 38.92 26.99
N VAL A 14 42.73 37.83 26.67
CA VAL A 14 44.12 37.67 26.14
C VAL A 14 45.21 37.50 27.23
N ALA A 15 45.83 36.32 27.24
CA ALA A 15 47.18 35.93 27.70
C ALA A 15 47.72 36.33 29.11
N ALA A 16 48.16 35.32 29.90
CA ALA A 16 49.60 35.08 30.22
C ALA A 16 49.87 33.95 31.26
N ALA A 17 50.71 32.99 30.84
CA ALA A 17 51.78 32.25 31.56
C ALA A 17 51.70 31.77 33.05
N VAL A 18 51.85 30.44 33.20
CA VAL A 18 52.86 29.68 34.02
C VAL A 18 53.01 29.92 35.54
N GLY A 19 52.96 28.82 36.34
CA GLY A 19 53.60 28.74 37.68
C GLY A 19 53.12 27.57 38.57
N PRO A 20 54.00 26.78 39.26
CA PRO A 20 53.62 25.44 39.78
C PRO A 20 53.44 25.27 41.31
N LYS A 21 52.88 24.10 41.70
CA LYS A 21 52.61 23.59 43.07
C LYS A 21 53.90 23.15 43.83
N PRO A 22 53.88 23.07 45.17
CA PRO A 22 53.65 21.79 45.93
C PRO A 22 52.91 22.01 47.28
N ALA A 23 52.70 21.07 48.22
CA ALA A 23 52.25 19.66 48.18
C ALA A 23 51.68 19.26 49.59
N THR A 24 50.72 18.33 49.64
CA THR A 24 49.98 17.81 50.82
C THR A 24 50.77 16.80 51.70
N PRO A 25 50.42 16.56 53.00
CA PRO A 25 49.56 15.37 53.34
C PRO A 25 48.71 15.51 54.65
N SER A 26 47.49 14.95 54.78
CA SER A 26 47.17 13.59 55.30
C SER A 26 45.77 13.68 56.01
N ARG A 27 44.93 12.65 56.29
CA ARG A 27 44.97 11.18 56.08
C ARG A 27 43.53 10.59 56.11
N GLY A 28 43.15 9.81 55.06
CA GLY A 28 42.24 8.62 55.09
C GLY A 28 40.72 8.80 55.29
N LEU A 29 39.79 8.03 54.69
CA LEU A 29 39.70 6.94 53.67
C LEU A 29 38.44 7.26 52.81
N ARG A 30 38.32 7.15 51.47
CA ARG A 30 38.56 6.11 50.43
C ARG A 30 37.68 4.85 50.54
N LEU A 31 37.17 4.26 49.44
CA LEU A 31 37.34 4.53 47.98
C LEU A 31 36.04 5.17 47.39
N ARG A 32 35.93 5.81 46.20
CA ARG A 32 36.73 6.04 44.97
C ARG A 32 36.70 5.04 43.79
N VAL A 33 36.01 5.45 42.71
CA VAL A 33 36.42 5.30 41.29
C VAL A 33 37.74 6.08 41.05
N VAL A 34 38.62 5.59 40.17
CA VAL A 34 39.92 6.25 39.86
C VAL A 34 40.32 6.07 38.39
N ASP A 35 40.48 7.18 37.67
CA ASP A 35 41.33 7.25 36.47
C ASP A 35 42.81 7.30 36.85
N HIS A 36 43.67 6.56 36.13
CA HIS A 36 45.04 6.99 35.77
C HIS A 36 45.71 6.02 34.77
N ALA A 37 46.20 6.57 33.65
CA ALA A 37 47.25 6.01 32.79
C ALA A 37 48.64 6.18 33.48
N PRO A 38 49.82 5.67 33.00
CA PRO A 38 50.25 5.67 31.58
C PRO A 38 51.31 4.61 31.12
N GLN A 39 51.83 4.79 29.88
CA GLN A 39 53.11 4.25 29.29
C GLN A 39 53.24 2.71 29.15
N SER A 40 53.32 2.14 27.94
CA SER A 40 54.47 2.28 27.02
C SER A 40 54.20 1.80 25.58
N ALA A 41 55.11 2.17 24.67
CA ALA A 41 55.07 2.07 23.20
C ALA A 41 54.64 0.73 22.55
N VAL A 42 53.77 0.84 21.53
CA VAL A 42 53.84 0.05 20.27
C VAL A 42 53.61 1.02 19.10
N ALA A 43 54.22 0.75 17.95
CA ALA A 43 54.20 1.63 16.79
C ALA A 43 52.82 1.81 16.14
N SER A 44 52.63 2.93 15.45
CA SER A 44 51.44 3.23 14.65
C SER A 44 51.37 2.36 13.39
N ASN A 45 50.75 1.18 13.50
CA ASN A 45 50.10 0.54 12.36
C ASN A 45 48.61 0.90 12.40
N SER A 46 48.19 1.77 11.49
CA SER A 46 46.79 2.03 11.23
C SER A 46 46.20 0.87 10.42
N GLU A 47 45.77 -0.20 11.10
CA GLU A 47 44.86 -1.16 10.49
C GLU A 47 43.45 -0.56 10.51
N ALA A 48 42.84 -0.46 9.34
CA ALA A 48 41.56 0.18 9.15
C ALA A 48 40.44 -0.62 9.82
N VAL A 49 39.49 0.09 10.43
CA VAL A 49 38.16 -0.47 10.70
C VAL A 49 37.57 -0.91 9.35
N PRO A 50 37.01 -2.12 9.22
CA PRO A 50 36.33 -2.50 7.98
C PRO A 50 35.20 -1.53 7.70
N GLU A 51 35.28 -0.80 6.58
CA GLU A 51 34.18 0.04 6.12
C GLU A 51 33.00 -0.89 5.79
N ALA A 52 31.88 -0.70 6.49
CA ALA A 52 30.63 -1.33 6.08
C ALA A 52 30.30 -0.81 4.68
N GLU A 53 30.07 -1.72 3.71
CA GLU A 53 29.75 -1.32 2.35
C GLU A 53 28.56 -0.36 2.34
N SER A 54 28.80 0.86 1.87
CA SER A 54 27.82 1.93 1.96
C SER A 54 26.68 1.66 0.99
N VAL A 55 25.56 1.13 1.51
CA VAL A 55 24.31 1.04 0.76
C VAL A 55 23.88 2.46 0.39
N LEU A 56 24.15 2.85 -0.85
CA LEU A 56 23.86 4.19 -1.35
C LEU A 56 22.35 4.43 -1.34
N ARG A 57 21.94 5.53 -0.72
CA ARG A 57 20.54 5.95 -0.63
C ARG A 57 20.16 6.75 -1.88
N PRO A 58 18.91 6.66 -2.37
CA PRO A 58 18.46 7.45 -3.50
C PRO A 58 18.42 8.94 -3.17
N LEU A 59 18.58 9.78 -4.20
CA LEU A 59 18.45 11.24 -4.10
C LEU A 59 17.00 11.62 -3.76
N TYR A 60 16.78 12.68 -2.97
CA TYR A 60 15.43 13.02 -2.51
C TYR A 60 14.82 14.20 -3.28
N MET A 61 14.12 13.88 -4.37
CA MET A 61 13.51 14.84 -5.30
C MET A 61 11.97 14.88 -5.17
N ASP A 62 11.42 14.68 -3.97
CA ASP A 62 9.96 14.61 -3.71
C ASP A 62 9.50 15.52 -2.55
N VAL A 63 10.10 16.70 -2.42
CA VAL A 63 9.87 17.58 -1.25
C VAL A 63 8.42 18.06 -1.07
N GLN A 64 7.57 17.97 -2.10
CA GLN A 64 6.13 18.26 -2.00
C GLN A 64 5.34 17.16 -1.28
N ALA A 65 5.83 15.92 -1.21
CA ALA A 65 5.25 14.89 -0.34
C ALA A 65 5.61 15.19 1.12
N THR A 66 6.90 15.38 1.42
CA THR A 66 7.38 15.88 2.70
C THR A 66 8.79 16.46 2.55
N THR A 67 9.15 17.44 3.36
CA THR A 67 10.55 17.87 3.50
C THR A 67 11.29 17.04 4.55
N PRO A 68 12.63 16.90 4.47
CA PRO A 68 13.45 16.56 5.63
C PRO A 68 13.35 17.66 6.69
N LEU A 69 13.70 17.33 7.93
CA LEU A 69 13.68 18.28 9.05
C LEU A 69 14.96 19.15 8.99
N ASP A 70 14.86 20.48 9.01
CA ASP A 70 16.02 21.38 9.06
C ASP A 70 16.75 21.17 10.41
N PRO A 71 18.07 20.95 10.45
CA PRO A 71 18.79 20.69 11.70
C PRO A 71 18.56 21.74 12.79
N ARG A 72 18.39 23.01 12.42
CA ARG A 72 18.09 24.13 13.35
C ARG A 72 16.75 23.95 14.04
N VAL A 73 15.79 23.32 13.37
CA VAL A 73 14.46 23.06 13.89
C VAL A 73 14.49 21.86 14.85
N LEU A 74 15.26 20.81 14.54
CA LEU A 74 15.45 19.69 15.48
C LEU A 74 16.13 20.14 16.78
N ASP A 75 17.18 20.96 16.67
CA ASP A 75 17.86 21.56 17.82
C ASP A 75 16.89 22.35 18.73
N ALA A 76 16.01 23.17 18.12
CA ALA A 76 14.97 23.89 18.86
C ALA A 76 13.94 22.96 19.54
N MET A 77 13.69 21.77 19.00
CA MET A 77 12.72 20.80 19.55
C MET A 77 13.29 19.97 20.71
N LEU A 78 14.56 19.55 20.62
CA LEU A 78 15.18 18.60 21.56
C LEU A 78 15.04 18.96 23.05
N PRO A 79 15.20 20.23 23.50
CA PRO A 79 14.99 20.60 24.90
C PRO A 79 13.60 20.24 25.45
N TYR A 80 12.56 20.31 24.61
CA TYR A 80 11.16 20.02 24.97
C TYR A 80 10.82 18.53 24.87
N LEU A 81 11.66 17.74 24.20
CA LEU A 81 11.58 16.27 24.20
C LEU A 81 12.26 15.65 25.43
N ILE A 82 13.18 16.37 26.09
CA ILE A 82 14.03 15.83 27.16
C ILE A 82 13.71 16.45 28.53
N ASN A 83 13.75 17.79 28.67
CA ASN A 83 13.72 18.46 29.98
C ASN A 83 12.48 19.36 30.16
N PHE A 84 12.03 20.04 29.11
CA PHE A 84 10.87 20.94 29.15
C PHE A 84 9.57 20.23 28.68
N TYR A 85 9.36 19.00 29.16
CA TYR A 85 8.28 18.09 28.74
C TYR A 85 6.89 18.40 29.34
N GLY A 86 6.75 19.51 30.07
CA GLY A 86 5.50 19.86 30.75
C GLY A 86 4.33 20.10 29.80
N ASN A 87 3.10 19.86 30.27
CA ASN A 87 1.90 20.20 29.51
C ASN A 87 1.69 21.73 29.52
N ALA A 88 1.62 22.35 28.34
CA ALA A 88 1.41 23.80 28.18
C ALA A 88 0.09 24.33 28.79
N HIS A 89 -0.85 23.45 29.15
CA HIS A 89 -2.10 23.83 29.81
C HIS A 89 -2.02 23.77 31.35
N SER A 90 -0.90 23.31 31.92
CA SER A 90 -0.67 23.28 33.36
C SER A 90 -0.26 24.65 33.92
N ARG A 91 -1.17 25.33 34.62
CA ARG A 91 -0.93 26.71 35.11
C ARG A 91 -0.30 26.83 36.50
N THR A 92 0.02 25.73 37.17
CA THR A 92 0.38 25.71 38.61
C THR A 92 1.86 25.45 38.90
N HIS A 93 2.70 25.15 37.89
CA HIS A 93 4.09 24.76 38.09
C HIS A 93 5.01 25.17 36.92
N ALA A 94 6.30 25.31 37.19
CA ALA A 94 7.33 25.80 36.26
C ALA A 94 7.31 25.09 34.89
N TYR A 95 7.32 23.75 34.85
CA TYR A 95 7.28 22.98 33.59
C TYR A 95 6.09 23.34 32.68
N GLY A 96 4.96 23.77 33.25
CA GLY A 96 3.79 24.19 32.48
C GLY A 96 3.96 25.59 31.92
N TRP A 97 4.45 26.54 32.75
CA TRP A 97 4.77 27.91 32.32
C TRP A 97 5.86 27.97 31.23
N GLU A 98 6.89 27.13 31.35
CA GLU A 98 7.98 27.00 30.36
C GLU A 98 7.45 26.49 29.01
N SER A 99 6.57 25.49 29.07
CA SER A 99 5.92 24.88 27.91
C SER A 99 4.90 25.82 27.25
N GLU A 100 4.10 26.55 28.04
CA GLU A 100 3.19 27.61 27.57
C GLU A 100 3.96 28.75 26.90
N ALA A 101 5.06 29.21 27.49
CA ALA A 101 5.93 30.25 26.92
C ALA A 101 6.63 29.79 25.62
N ALA A 102 6.94 28.51 25.47
CA ALA A 102 7.45 27.95 24.23
C ALA A 102 6.37 27.89 23.13
N MET A 103 5.16 27.41 23.48
CA MET A 103 4.00 27.39 22.59
C MET A 103 3.63 28.79 22.07
N GLU A 104 3.58 29.82 22.93
CA GLU A 104 3.23 31.17 22.49
C GLU A 104 4.36 31.86 21.69
N ARG A 105 5.64 31.53 21.96
CA ARG A 105 6.76 31.96 21.08
C ARG A 105 6.63 31.35 19.68
N ALA A 106 6.34 30.05 19.60
CA ALA A 106 6.06 29.39 18.33
C ALA A 106 4.88 30.02 17.59
N ARG A 107 3.82 30.37 18.33
CA ARG A 107 2.63 31.03 17.77
C ARG A 107 2.99 32.40 17.17
N GLN A 108 3.87 33.15 17.82
CA GLN A 108 4.38 34.42 17.29
C GLN A 108 5.26 34.23 16.04
N GLN A 109 6.12 33.21 16.00
CA GLN A 109 6.95 32.91 14.81
C GLN A 109 6.09 32.58 13.58
N VAL A 110 5.06 31.74 13.74
CA VAL A 110 4.09 31.42 12.68
C VAL A 110 3.34 32.69 12.22
N ALA A 111 2.91 33.53 13.16
CA ALA A 111 2.18 34.76 12.84
C ALA A 111 3.04 35.79 12.10
N SER A 112 4.29 35.98 12.53
CA SER A 112 5.26 36.89 11.92
C SER A 112 5.59 36.57 10.47
N LEU A 113 5.61 35.28 10.11
CA LEU A 113 5.88 34.83 8.73
C LEU A 113 4.77 35.23 7.74
N ILE A 114 3.52 35.32 8.20
CA ILE A 114 2.34 35.55 7.34
C ILE A 114 1.67 36.92 7.55
N GLY A 115 2.26 37.81 8.35
CA GLY A 115 1.70 39.13 8.68
C GLY A 115 0.46 39.10 9.59
N ALA A 116 0.27 38.04 10.38
CA ALA A 116 -0.89 37.85 11.26
C ALA A 116 -0.63 38.33 12.71
N ASP A 117 -1.70 38.48 13.49
CA ASP A 117 -1.61 38.56 14.96
C ASP A 117 -1.48 37.14 15.54
N PRO A 118 -0.61 36.87 16.54
CA PRO A 118 -0.48 35.53 17.13
C PRO A 118 -1.81 34.98 17.64
N ARG A 119 -2.75 35.85 18.03
CA ARG A 119 -4.07 35.44 18.54
C ARG A 119 -5.02 34.94 17.44
N GLU A 120 -4.62 35.02 16.18
CA GLU A 120 -5.30 34.49 15.00
C GLU A 120 -4.77 33.10 14.60
N ILE A 121 -3.64 32.66 15.16
CA ILE A 121 -3.04 31.34 14.91
C ILE A 121 -3.58 30.30 15.89
N ILE A 122 -4.07 29.19 15.36
CA ILE A 122 -4.57 27.99 16.05
C ILE A 122 -3.71 26.80 15.59
N PHE A 123 -3.12 26.05 16.51
CA PHE A 123 -2.34 24.85 16.18
C PHE A 123 -3.24 23.64 15.88
N THR A 124 -2.83 22.85 14.90
CA THR A 124 -3.51 21.64 14.41
C THR A 124 -2.49 20.51 14.20
N SER A 125 -2.94 19.30 13.86
CA SER A 125 -2.06 18.19 13.45
C SER A 125 -1.51 18.30 12.02
N GLY A 126 -1.96 19.28 11.23
CA GLY A 126 -1.53 19.47 9.84
C GLY A 126 -2.56 20.21 8.99
N ALA A 127 -2.21 20.50 7.73
CA ALA A 127 -3.10 21.20 6.81
C ALA A 127 -4.41 20.44 6.53
N THR A 128 -4.43 19.10 6.58
CA THR A 128 -5.67 18.30 6.44
C THR A 128 -6.71 18.63 7.52
N GLU A 129 -6.28 18.76 8.78
CA GLU A 129 -7.15 19.18 9.88
C GLU A 129 -7.55 20.66 9.71
N SER A 130 -6.59 21.52 9.34
CA SER A 130 -6.84 22.95 9.09
C SER A 130 -7.87 23.20 7.98
N ASN A 131 -7.76 22.52 6.84
CA ASN A 131 -8.72 22.60 5.73
C ASN A 131 -10.12 22.16 6.16
N ASN A 132 -10.22 21.05 6.90
CA ASN A 132 -11.50 20.59 7.45
C ASN A 132 -12.12 21.65 8.37
N ILE A 133 -11.37 22.18 9.34
CA ILE A 133 -11.83 23.22 10.26
C ILE A 133 -12.28 24.48 9.50
N ALA A 134 -11.50 24.94 8.52
CA ALA A 134 -11.84 26.11 7.74
C ALA A 134 -13.15 25.91 6.96
N ILE A 135 -13.25 24.83 6.18
CA ILE A 135 -14.34 24.60 5.24
C ILE A 135 -15.63 24.23 5.97
N LYS A 136 -15.60 23.14 6.75
CA LYS A 136 -16.78 22.65 7.48
C LYS A 136 -17.18 23.61 8.59
N GLY A 137 -16.21 24.21 9.29
CA GLY A 137 -16.48 25.13 10.38
C GLY A 137 -17.11 26.46 9.94
N VAL A 138 -16.67 27.06 8.83
CA VAL A 138 -17.35 28.25 8.27
C VAL A 138 -18.73 27.88 7.71
N ALA A 139 -18.83 26.78 6.95
CA ALA A 139 -20.10 26.31 6.38
C ALA A 139 -21.17 26.12 7.47
N ARG A 140 -20.87 25.30 8.49
CA ARG A 140 -21.81 24.96 9.56
C ARG A 140 -22.19 26.17 10.42
N PHE A 141 -21.24 27.04 10.76
CA PHE A 141 -21.54 28.26 11.53
C PHE A 141 -22.55 29.18 10.83
N TYR A 142 -22.45 29.33 9.50
CA TYR A 142 -23.32 30.23 8.73
C TYR A 142 -24.52 29.54 8.06
N ARG A 143 -24.73 28.23 8.27
CA ARG A 143 -25.72 27.36 7.61
C ARG A 143 -27.17 27.84 7.62
N SER A 144 -27.53 28.68 8.61
CA SER A 144 -28.86 29.25 8.77
C SER A 144 -29.19 30.38 7.79
N ARG A 145 -28.16 30.94 7.11
CA ARG A 145 -28.30 32.06 6.16
C ARG A 145 -27.56 31.84 4.85
N LYS A 146 -26.52 30.99 4.86
CA LYS A 146 -25.61 30.76 3.75
C LYS A 146 -25.39 29.27 3.57
N LYS A 147 -25.72 28.75 2.39
CA LYS A 147 -25.69 27.31 2.05
C LYS A 147 -24.89 27.00 0.79
N HIS A 148 -24.15 27.96 0.25
CA HIS A 148 -23.32 27.77 -0.94
C HIS A 148 -21.84 27.93 -0.62
N LEU A 149 -21.00 27.03 -1.14
CA LEU A 149 -19.54 27.12 -1.11
C LEU A 149 -19.00 27.11 -2.54
N ILE A 150 -17.82 27.71 -2.74
CA ILE A 150 -17.10 27.69 -4.00
C ILE A 150 -15.70 27.14 -3.75
N THR A 151 -15.25 26.21 -4.58
CA THR A 151 -13.90 25.65 -4.54
C THR A 151 -13.40 25.33 -5.95
N THR A 152 -12.16 24.87 -6.12
CA THR A 152 -11.60 24.52 -7.45
C THR A 152 -11.57 23.01 -7.65
N GLN A 153 -11.57 22.54 -8.90
CA GLN A 153 -11.37 21.12 -9.23
C GLN A 153 -9.93 20.64 -8.95
N THR A 154 -8.99 21.57 -8.80
CA THR A 154 -7.56 21.30 -8.58
C THR A 154 -7.13 21.30 -7.11
N GLU A 155 -8.05 21.47 -6.15
CA GLU A 155 -7.69 21.46 -4.73
C GLU A 155 -7.18 20.09 -4.26
N HIS A 156 -6.39 20.08 -3.19
CA HIS A 156 -5.98 18.84 -2.53
C HIS A 156 -7.20 18.00 -2.07
N LYS A 157 -7.11 16.67 -2.17
CA LYS A 157 -8.25 15.75 -1.96
C LYS A 157 -9.02 15.97 -0.65
N CYS A 158 -8.38 16.42 0.44
CA CYS A 158 -9.06 16.72 1.71
C CYS A 158 -9.98 17.96 1.67
N VAL A 159 -9.74 18.93 0.77
CA VAL A 159 -10.64 20.06 0.50
C VAL A 159 -11.85 19.58 -0.29
N LEU A 160 -11.61 18.85 -1.39
CA LEU A 160 -12.66 18.27 -2.24
C LEU A 160 -13.58 17.34 -1.43
N ASP A 161 -13.00 16.51 -0.56
CA ASP A 161 -13.76 15.59 0.29
C ASP A 161 -14.52 16.29 1.42
N SER A 162 -13.93 17.37 1.98
CA SER A 162 -14.65 18.23 2.92
C SER A 162 -15.87 18.89 2.27
N CYS A 163 -15.78 19.22 0.98
CA CYS A 163 -16.88 19.77 0.21
C CYS A 163 -17.95 18.70 -0.08
N ARG A 164 -17.59 17.51 -0.56
CA ARG A 164 -18.54 16.39 -0.75
C ARG A 164 -19.29 16.01 0.53
N SER A 165 -18.60 16.00 1.66
CA SER A 165 -19.21 15.82 2.99
C SER A 165 -20.28 16.89 3.30
N LEU A 166 -20.07 18.14 2.88
CA LEU A 166 -21.05 19.21 3.06
C LEU A 166 -22.21 19.14 2.05
N GLU A 167 -21.97 18.62 0.84
CA GLU A 167 -23.05 18.35 -0.13
C GLU A 167 -24.05 17.33 0.44
N ALA A 168 -23.55 16.27 1.10
CA ALA A 168 -24.38 15.32 1.85
C ALA A 168 -25.12 15.98 3.05
N GLU A 169 -24.55 17.02 3.67
CA GLU A 169 -25.21 17.86 4.69
C GLU A 169 -26.20 18.89 4.09
N GLY A 170 -26.44 18.85 2.77
CA GLY A 170 -27.41 19.72 2.08
C GLY A 170 -26.91 21.16 1.84
N PHE A 171 -25.60 21.34 1.67
CA PHE A 171 -25.02 22.53 1.05
C PHE A 171 -24.94 22.35 -0.48
N ARG A 172 -24.86 23.47 -1.22
CA ARG A 172 -24.45 23.47 -2.63
C ARG A 172 -22.95 23.78 -2.70
N VAL A 173 -22.19 23.04 -3.52
CA VAL A 173 -20.79 23.37 -3.81
C VAL A 173 -20.64 23.62 -5.31
N THR A 174 -20.01 24.75 -5.67
CA THR A 174 -19.52 24.97 -7.04
C THR A 174 -18.05 24.58 -7.10
N TYR A 175 -17.72 23.56 -7.90
CA TYR A 175 -16.36 23.16 -8.22
C TYR A 175 -15.91 23.84 -9.52
N LEU A 176 -15.30 25.02 -9.39
CA LEU A 176 -14.82 25.80 -10.53
C LEU A 176 -13.77 25.01 -11.34
N PRO A 177 -13.87 24.99 -12.67
CA PRO A 177 -12.79 24.51 -13.52
C PRO A 177 -11.59 25.46 -13.43
N VAL A 178 -10.48 25.02 -14.02
CA VAL A 178 -9.30 25.86 -14.25
C VAL A 178 -9.06 25.96 -15.76
N GLN A 179 -8.35 27.01 -16.17
CA GLN A 179 -7.79 27.09 -17.51
C GLN A 179 -6.67 26.05 -17.69
N LYS A 180 -6.20 25.83 -18.93
CA LYS A 180 -5.08 24.91 -19.21
C LYS A 180 -3.77 25.29 -18.49
N SER A 181 -3.65 26.56 -18.09
CA SER A 181 -2.60 27.11 -17.22
C SER A 181 -2.63 26.58 -15.78
N GLY A 182 -3.71 25.91 -15.35
CA GLY A 182 -3.97 25.57 -13.94
C GLY A 182 -4.54 26.74 -13.13
N ILE A 183 -4.70 27.92 -13.72
CA ILE A 183 -5.20 29.13 -13.05
C ILE A 183 -6.73 29.20 -13.21
N ILE A 184 -7.44 29.64 -12.17
CA ILE A 184 -8.89 29.87 -12.25
C ILE A 184 -9.24 31.10 -13.13
N ASP A 185 -10.41 31.10 -13.76
CA ASP A 185 -10.95 32.34 -14.33
C ASP A 185 -11.61 33.18 -13.22
N LEU A 186 -11.06 34.37 -12.97
CA LEU A 186 -11.56 35.32 -11.97
C LEU A 186 -12.99 35.81 -12.26
N LYS A 187 -13.41 35.84 -13.53
CA LYS A 187 -14.77 36.20 -13.93
C LYS A 187 -15.76 35.09 -13.62
N GLU A 188 -15.38 33.83 -13.83
CA GLU A 188 -16.20 32.68 -13.43
C GLU A 188 -16.35 32.62 -11.92
N LEU A 189 -15.27 32.85 -11.16
CA LEU A 189 -15.32 33.01 -9.71
C LEU A 189 -16.29 34.13 -9.29
N GLU A 190 -16.18 35.32 -9.89
CA GLU A 190 -17.04 36.44 -9.55
C GLU A 190 -18.52 36.17 -9.91
N ALA A 191 -18.79 35.48 -11.02
CA ALA A 191 -20.12 35.08 -11.44
C ALA A 191 -20.72 33.98 -10.55
N ALA A 192 -19.89 33.05 -10.05
CA ALA A 192 -20.32 31.98 -9.15
C ALA A 192 -20.69 32.48 -7.74
N ILE A 193 -20.24 33.67 -7.31
CA ILE A 193 -20.57 34.22 -5.99
C ILE A 193 -22.05 34.64 -5.92
N GLN A 194 -22.83 33.85 -5.18
CA GLN A 194 -24.25 34.03 -4.88
C GLN A 194 -24.44 34.76 -3.53
N PRO A 195 -25.62 35.36 -3.26
CA PRO A 195 -25.91 36.02 -1.97
C PRO A 195 -25.76 35.10 -0.75
N ASP A 196 -26.00 33.80 -0.92
CA ASP A 196 -25.89 32.76 0.10
C ASP A 196 -24.53 32.01 0.08
N THR A 197 -23.52 32.49 -0.67
CA THR A 197 -22.15 31.96 -0.62
C THR A 197 -21.49 32.31 0.73
N SER A 198 -21.13 31.32 1.54
CA SER A 198 -20.40 31.49 2.81
C SER A 198 -18.89 31.58 2.63
N LEU A 199 -18.33 30.73 1.76
CA LEU A 199 -16.90 30.52 1.63
C LEU A 199 -16.47 30.35 0.17
N VAL A 200 -15.34 30.96 -0.18
CA VAL A 200 -14.50 30.60 -1.33
C VAL A 200 -13.25 29.91 -0.78
N SER A 201 -12.89 28.74 -1.33
CA SER A 201 -11.69 27.98 -0.99
C SER A 201 -10.84 27.75 -2.25
N VAL A 202 -9.69 28.40 -2.33
CA VAL A 202 -8.74 28.26 -3.45
C VAL A 202 -7.33 28.16 -2.89
N MET A 203 -6.59 27.09 -3.19
CA MET A 203 -5.23 26.88 -2.69
C MET A 203 -4.19 27.85 -3.28
N THR A 204 -3.18 28.22 -2.50
CA THR A 204 -2.15 29.21 -2.91
C THR A 204 -1.18 28.66 -3.95
N VAL A 205 -0.69 27.44 -3.74
CA VAL A 205 0.23 26.72 -4.65
C VAL A 205 -0.28 25.30 -4.77
N ASN A 206 -0.54 24.84 -5.99
CA ASN A 206 -0.98 23.47 -6.23
C ASN A 206 0.14 22.47 -5.87
N ASN A 207 -0.22 21.38 -5.19
CA ASN A 207 0.74 20.38 -4.69
C ASN A 207 1.31 19.43 -5.74
N GLU A 208 0.86 19.49 -6.98
CA GLU A 208 1.17 18.53 -8.03
C GLU A 208 1.83 19.19 -9.24
N ILE A 209 1.28 20.33 -9.70
CA ILE A 209 1.79 21.11 -10.85
C ILE A 209 2.48 22.42 -10.44
N GLY A 210 2.51 22.77 -9.15
CA GLY A 210 3.23 23.94 -8.64
C GLY A 210 2.66 25.32 -9.00
N VAL A 211 1.58 25.38 -9.79
CA VAL A 211 0.91 26.64 -10.20
C VAL A 211 0.45 27.45 -8.99
N LYS A 212 0.66 28.77 -9.06
CA LYS A 212 0.26 29.77 -8.08
C LYS A 212 -1.05 30.43 -8.50
N GLN A 213 -2.06 30.40 -7.63
CA GLN A 213 -3.31 31.10 -7.88
C GLN A 213 -3.18 32.61 -7.54
N PRO A 214 -3.98 33.50 -8.16
CA PRO A 214 -3.97 34.95 -7.91
C PRO A 214 -4.69 35.30 -6.58
N ILE A 215 -4.06 34.95 -5.46
CA ILE A 215 -4.66 35.01 -4.12
C ILE A 215 -5.06 36.44 -3.70
N ALA A 216 -4.31 37.48 -4.10
CA ALA A 216 -4.64 38.86 -3.73
C ALA A 216 -5.91 39.36 -4.46
N GLU A 217 -6.07 38.98 -5.72
CA GLU A 217 -7.20 39.29 -6.59
C GLU A 217 -8.45 38.54 -6.11
N ILE A 218 -8.31 37.24 -5.80
CA ILE A 218 -9.38 36.42 -5.20
C ILE A 218 -9.84 37.04 -3.87
N GLY A 219 -8.92 37.44 -3.00
CA GLY A 219 -9.24 38.11 -1.74
C GLY A 219 -9.91 39.48 -1.93
N GLN A 220 -9.60 40.21 -2.99
CA GLN A 220 -10.30 41.46 -3.35
C GLN A 220 -11.75 41.19 -3.77
N ILE A 221 -11.99 40.18 -4.60
CA ILE A 221 -13.34 39.76 -5.02
C ILE A 221 -14.16 39.28 -3.80
N CYS A 222 -13.61 38.41 -2.96
CA CYS A 222 -14.28 37.90 -1.77
C CYS A 222 -14.60 39.03 -0.78
N GLY A 223 -13.65 39.93 -0.55
CA GLY A 223 -13.81 41.09 0.33
C GLY A 223 -14.87 42.08 -0.15
N SER A 224 -14.97 42.34 -1.46
CA SER A 224 -16.01 43.22 -2.03
C SER A 224 -17.41 42.62 -1.89
N ARG A 225 -17.54 41.30 -2.06
CA ARG A 225 -18.78 40.53 -1.95
C ARG A 225 -19.16 40.14 -0.51
N LYS A 226 -18.31 40.39 0.49
CA LYS A 226 -18.47 39.95 1.90
C LYS A 226 -18.66 38.43 2.03
N VAL A 227 -17.83 37.69 1.31
CA VAL A 227 -17.69 36.23 1.37
C VAL A 227 -16.34 35.93 2.03
N TYR A 228 -16.28 34.89 2.88
CA TYR A 228 -15.01 34.53 3.51
C TYR A 228 -14.08 33.84 2.52
N PHE A 229 -12.78 34.15 2.61
CA PHE A 229 -11.76 33.53 1.77
C PHE A 229 -10.83 32.60 2.58
N HIS A 230 -10.90 31.30 2.27
CA HIS A 230 -9.93 30.30 2.70
C HIS A 230 -8.91 30.02 1.60
N THR A 231 -7.63 29.87 1.97
CA THR A 231 -6.61 29.30 1.09
C THR A 231 -5.81 28.21 1.78
N ASP A 232 -5.65 27.06 1.11
CA ASP A 232 -4.63 26.09 1.49
C ASP A 232 -3.25 26.60 1.04
N ALA A 233 -2.44 27.03 2.01
CA ALA A 233 -1.08 27.52 1.77
C ALA A 233 -0.02 26.48 2.15
N ALA A 234 -0.36 25.21 2.39
CA ALA A 234 0.58 24.19 2.86
C ALA A 234 1.85 24.06 1.99
N GLN A 235 1.73 24.24 0.68
CA GLN A 235 2.87 24.24 -0.24
C GLN A 235 3.53 25.62 -0.40
N ALA A 236 2.84 26.72 -0.10
CA ALA A 236 3.29 28.09 -0.33
C ALA A 236 4.04 28.71 0.87
N VAL A 237 3.61 28.43 2.11
CA VAL A 237 4.21 29.00 3.32
C VAL A 237 5.72 28.75 3.33
N GLY A 238 6.48 29.78 3.71
CA GLY A 238 7.93 29.71 3.83
C GLY A 238 8.71 29.64 2.51
N LYS A 239 8.03 29.65 1.36
CA LYS A 239 8.65 29.52 0.02
C LYS A 239 8.35 30.70 -0.90
N ILE A 240 7.17 31.30 -0.75
CA ILE A 240 6.81 32.59 -1.37
C ILE A 240 6.29 33.56 -0.31
N PRO A 241 6.38 34.88 -0.53
CA PRO A 241 5.84 35.87 0.40
C PRO A 241 4.32 35.74 0.53
N LEU A 242 3.84 35.68 1.77
CA LEU A 242 2.41 35.68 2.09
C LEU A 242 2.15 36.75 3.16
N ASP A 243 1.15 37.60 2.92
CA ASP A 243 0.64 38.53 3.93
C ASP A 243 -0.88 38.45 3.93
N VAL A 244 -1.44 37.97 5.04
CA VAL A 244 -2.87 37.73 5.16
C VAL A 244 -3.71 39.01 4.97
N ASN A 245 -3.18 40.19 5.28
CA ASN A 245 -3.90 41.45 5.21
C ASN A 245 -3.86 42.07 3.80
N ASN A 246 -2.68 42.08 3.17
CA ASN A 246 -2.51 42.56 1.80
C ASN A 246 -3.27 41.66 0.82
N MET A 247 -3.23 40.34 1.03
CA MET A 247 -3.95 39.35 0.22
C MET A 247 -5.42 39.15 0.63
N LYS A 248 -5.91 39.87 1.66
CA LYS A 248 -7.30 39.79 2.17
C LYS A 248 -7.77 38.36 2.48
N ILE A 249 -6.88 37.54 3.01
CA ILE A 249 -7.16 36.17 3.43
C ILE A 249 -7.91 36.20 4.76
N ASP A 250 -8.96 35.39 4.89
CA ASP A 250 -9.73 35.25 6.13
C ASP A 250 -9.34 33.98 6.91
N LEU A 251 -9.03 32.89 6.19
CA LEU A 251 -8.53 31.63 6.75
C LEU A 251 -7.36 31.10 5.91
N MET A 252 -6.33 30.54 6.56
CA MET A 252 -5.19 29.92 5.86
C MET A 252 -4.75 28.62 6.55
N SER A 253 -4.55 27.56 5.78
CA SER A 253 -3.99 26.29 6.26
C SER A 253 -2.48 26.22 6.07
N ILE A 254 -1.78 25.69 7.09
CA ILE A 254 -0.32 25.59 7.17
C ILE A 254 0.07 24.17 7.61
N SER A 255 1.14 23.61 7.02
CA SER A 255 1.67 22.28 7.36
C SER A 255 3.18 22.32 7.65
N GLY A 256 3.61 21.84 8.82
CA GLY A 256 5.02 21.91 9.25
C GLY A 256 5.97 21.10 8.38
N HIS A 257 5.59 19.87 8.02
CA HIS A 257 6.41 18.96 7.22
C HIS A 257 6.51 19.30 5.71
N LYS A 258 5.98 20.46 5.30
CA LYS A 258 6.20 21.05 3.97
C LYS A 258 7.15 22.26 4.01
N ILE A 259 7.65 22.62 5.20
CA ILE A 259 8.52 23.79 5.43
C ILE A 259 9.75 23.44 6.29
N TYR A 260 10.23 22.20 6.19
CA TYR A 260 11.36 21.65 6.95
C TYR A 260 11.13 21.54 8.47
N GLY A 261 9.86 21.60 8.90
CA GLY A 261 9.41 21.29 10.25
C GLY A 261 8.99 19.82 10.43
N PRO A 262 8.56 19.42 11.64
CA PRO A 262 8.17 18.06 11.94
C PRO A 262 6.81 17.67 11.31
N LYS A 263 6.60 16.35 11.16
CA LYS A 263 5.30 15.74 10.80
C LYS A 263 4.35 15.76 12.00
N GLY A 264 3.04 15.67 11.73
CA GLY A 264 2.00 15.65 12.77
C GLY A 264 1.69 17.01 13.40
N VAL A 265 2.08 18.12 12.77
CA VAL A 265 1.72 19.48 13.19
C VAL A 265 1.46 20.42 12.01
N GLY A 266 0.54 21.34 12.23
CA GLY A 266 0.21 22.44 11.34
C GLY A 266 -0.42 23.60 12.11
N ALA A 267 -0.96 24.55 11.37
CA ALA A 267 -1.78 25.61 11.94
C ALA A 267 -2.91 25.99 10.99
N ILE A 268 -3.95 26.60 11.56
CA ILE A 268 -4.95 27.38 10.85
C ILE A 268 -4.88 28.83 11.35
N TYR A 269 -4.71 29.77 10.43
CA TYR A 269 -4.97 31.18 10.66
C TYR A 269 -6.48 31.43 10.55
N ILE A 270 -7.05 32.15 11.52
CA ILE A 270 -8.46 32.57 11.51
C ILE A 270 -8.52 34.06 11.86
N ARG A 271 -8.82 34.89 10.86
CA ARG A 271 -8.87 36.36 10.99
C ARG A 271 -9.87 36.80 12.08
N ARG A 272 -9.39 37.69 12.96
CA ARG A 272 -10.18 38.29 14.05
C ARG A 272 -10.73 39.68 13.71
N ARG A 273 -10.19 40.37 12.70
CA ARG A 273 -10.71 41.68 12.22
C ARG A 273 -10.69 41.79 10.68
N PRO A 274 -11.86 41.91 10.02
CA PRO A 274 -13.20 41.60 10.54
C PRO A 274 -13.28 40.19 11.14
N ARG A 275 -14.19 39.96 12.09
CA ARG A 275 -14.22 38.68 12.82
C ARG A 275 -14.80 37.57 11.96
N VAL A 276 -13.97 36.58 11.61
CA VAL A 276 -14.42 35.29 11.08
C VAL A 276 -15.00 34.47 12.24
N ARG A 277 -16.03 33.68 11.95
CA ARG A 277 -16.60 32.70 12.88
C ARG A 277 -16.56 31.33 12.22
N VAL A 278 -16.18 30.35 13.02
CA VAL A 278 -15.93 28.98 12.61
C VAL A 278 -16.49 28.11 13.73
N GLU A 279 -17.25 27.09 13.37
CA GLU A 279 -17.69 26.03 14.28
C GLU A 279 -16.51 25.07 14.52
N ALA A 280 -16.20 24.78 15.78
CA ALA A 280 -15.11 23.87 16.13
C ALA A 280 -15.53 22.42 15.85
N LEU A 281 -14.68 21.66 15.16
CA LEU A 281 -14.95 20.25 14.86
C LEU A 281 -14.51 19.31 15.99
N GLN A 282 -13.43 19.65 16.69
CA GLN A 282 -12.86 18.83 17.76
C GLN A 282 -13.31 19.30 19.14
N SER A 283 -14.35 18.64 19.66
CA SER A 283 -14.90 18.85 21.01
C SER A 283 -13.91 18.48 22.12
N GLY A 284 -14.02 19.12 23.28
CA GLY A 284 -13.18 18.85 24.46
C GLY A 284 -12.99 20.08 25.34
N GLY A 285 -11.86 20.13 26.07
CA GLY A 285 -11.60 21.07 27.16
C GLY A 285 -11.33 22.54 26.78
N GLY A 286 -11.65 22.98 25.57
CA GLY A 286 -11.55 24.39 25.17
C GLY A 286 -10.14 24.90 24.88
N GLN A 287 -9.16 24.01 24.69
CA GLN A 287 -7.82 24.37 24.21
C GLN A 287 -7.89 25.10 22.86
N GLU A 288 -6.80 25.80 22.51
CA GLU A 288 -6.71 26.62 21.31
C GLU A 288 -7.93 27.52 21.09
N ARG A 289 -8.29 28.26 22.16
CA ARG A 289 -9.37 29.26 22.17
C ARG A 289 -10.77 28.64 21.92
N GLY A 290 -10.93 27.34 22.17
CA GLY A 290 -12.14 26.58 21.88
C GLY A 290 -12.30 26.18 20.40
N MET A 291 -11.30 26.42 19.55
CA MET A 291 -11.33 26.03 18.14
C MET A 291 -10.81 24.61 17.90
N ARG A 292 -9.85 24.17 18.71
CA ARG A 292 -9.17 22.87 18.56
C ARG A 292 -8.82 22.30 19.93
N SER A 293 -9.73 21.50 20.49
CA SER A 293 -9.55 20.94 21.83
C SER A 293 -8.45 19.86 21.90
N GLY A 294 -7.97 19.56 23.10
CA GLY A 294 -6.91 18.57 23.35
C GLY A 294 -5.54 19.20 23.61
N THR A 295 -4.62 18.44 24.20
CA THR A 295 -3.27 18.91 24.54
C THR A 295 -2.53 19.38 23.28
N VAL A 296 -1.91 20.55 23.37
CA VAL A 296 -1.06 21.08 22.29
C VAL A 296 0.31 20.41 22.41
N PRO A 297 0.84 19.76 21.34
CA PRO A 297 2.10 19.05 21.42
C PRO A 297 3.28 20.02 21.38
N THR A 298 3.72 20.52 22.54
CA THR A 298 4.75 21.56 22.68
C THR A 298 5.99 21.34 21.79
N PRO A 299 6.62 20.15 21.75
CA PRO A 299 7.80 19.93 20.91
C PRO A 299 7.49 20.14 19.42
N LEU A 300 6.33 19.66 18.94
CA LEU A 300 5.98 19.78 17.53
C LEU A 300 5.63 21.22 17.15
N VAL A 301 4.91 21.96 18.01
CA VAL A 301 4.60 23.38 17.73
C VAL A 301 5.84 24.26 17.82
N VAL A 302 6.79 23.98 18.72
CA VAL A 302 8.12 24.61 18.72
C VAL A 302 8.84 24.33 17.40
N GLY A 303 8.80 23.09 16.92
CA GLY A 303 9.35 22.74 15.60
C GLY A 303 8.69 23.51 14.45
N LEU A 304 7.36 23.66 14.47
CA LEU A 304 6.64 24.47 13.47
C LEU A 304 7.04 25.96 13.55
N GLY A 305 7.14 26.53 14.76
CA GLY A 305 7.55 27.92 14.97
C GLY A 305 8.97 28.19 14.49
N ALA A 306 9.92 27.34 14.87
CA ALA A 306 11.31 27.41 14.41
C ALA A 306 11.41 27.25 12.88
N ALA A 307 10.64 26.33 12.29
CA ALA A 307 10.58 26.17 10.83
C ALA A 307 10.06 27.44 10.13
N CYS A 308 9.05 28.10 10.69
CA CYS A 308 8.55 29.38 10.18
C CYS A 308 9.57 30.52 10.31
N GLU A 309 10.29 30.61 11.43
CA GLU A 309 11.35 31.63 11.62
C GLU A 309 12.51 31.42 10.65
N VAL A 310 13.01 30.18 10.54
CA VAL A 310 14.06 29.82 9.58
C VAL A 310 13.60 30.11 8.15
N ALA A 311 12.36 29.73 7.79
CA ALA A 311 11.84 30.03 6.47
C ALA A 311 11.71 31.54 6.22
N GLN A 312 11.36 32.36 7.21
CA GLN A 312 11.33 33.82 7.08
C GLN A 312 12.72 34.41 6.78
N GLN A 313 13.78 33.80 7.31
CA GLN A 313 15.17 34.21 7.08
C GLN A 313 15.70 33.75 5.72
N GLU A 314 15.40 32.50 5.32
CA GLU A 314 15.97 31.85 4.14
C GLU A 314 15.18 32.08 2.85
N MET A 315 13.90 32.50 2.91
CA MET A 315 12.98 32.50 1.76
C MET A 315 13.55 33.16 0.49
N GLU A 316 14.23 34.30 0.61
CA GLU A 316 14.80 35.00 -0.55
C GLU A 316 15.97 34.22 -1.17
N TYR A 317 16.83 33.62 -0.34
CA TYR A 317 17.95 32.79 -0.76
C TYR A 317 17.46 31.47 -1.37
N ASP A 318 16.57 30.77 -0.66
CA ASP A 318 15.92 29.53 -1.11
C ASP A 318 15.23 29.76 -2.46
N HIS A 319 14.42 30.81 -2.61
CA HIS A 319 13.71 31.08 -3.87
C HIS A 319 14.69 31.32 -5.02
N LYS A 320 15.74 32.14 -4.84
CA LYS A 320 16.76 32.37 -5.87
C LYS A 320 17.49 31.08 -6.27
N ARG A 321 17.90 30.28 -5.28
CA ARG A 321 18.65 29.04 -5.49
C ARG A 321 17.79 27.97 -6.16
N ILE A 322 16.57 27.75 -5.68
CA ILE A 322 15.60 26.80 -6.23
C ILE A 322 15.18 27.21 -7.65
N SER A 323 15.03 28.51 -7.94
CA SER A 323 14.74 28.99 -9.32
C SER A 323 15.85 28.57 -10.30
N LYS A 324 17.13 28.81 -9.95
CA LYS A 324 18.27 28.40 -10.79
C LYS A 324 18.31 26.89 -11.01
N LEU A 325 18.05 26.10 -9.97
CA LEU A 325 18.03 24.64 -10.03
C LEU A 325 16.86 24.11 -10.87
N ALA A 326 15.69 24.75 -10.77
CA ALA A 326 14.50 24.41 -11.54
C ALA A 326 14.68 24.70 -13.03
N GLU A 327 15.18 25.88 -13.37
CA GLU A 327 15.54 26.27 -14.74
C GLU A 327 16.56 25.28 -15.33
N ARG A 328 17.62 24.94 -14.58
CA ARG A 328 18.61 23.93 -15.00
C ARG A 328 17.98 22.56 -15.29
N LEU A 329 17.09 22.07 -14.42
CA LEU A 329 16.40 20.79 -14.61
C LEU A 329 15.53 20.80 -15.88
N ILE A 330 14.67 21.82 -16.00
CA ILE A 330 13.73 21.96 -17.12
C ILE A 330 14.49 22.10 -18.43
N GLU A 331 15.46 23.01 -18.51
CA GLU A 331 16.25 23.22 -19.73
C GLU A 331 17.01 21.95 -20.15
N LYS A 332 17.70 21.28 -19.21
CA LYS A 332 18.53 20.11 -19.52
C LYS A 332 17.68 18.96 -20.05
N ILE A 333 16.50 18.74 -19.49
CA ILE A 333 15.52 17.73 -19.94
C ILE A 333 14.93 18.11 -21.31
N THR A 334 14.32 19.30 -21.42
CA THR A 334 13.57 19.74 -22.61
C THR A 334 14.45 20.00 -23.84
N LYS A 335 15.71 20.42 -23.66
CA LYS A 335 16.68 20.54 -24.79
C LYS A 335 17.18 19.18 -25.28
N SER A 336 17.08 18.12 -24.46
CA SER A 336 17.63 16.78 -24.74
C SER A 336 16.59 15.74 -25.18
N LEU A 337 15.30 16.06 -25.04
CA LEU A 337 14.16 15.20 -25.33
C LEU A 337 13.08 16.00 -26.06
N PRO A 338 12.60 15.55 -27.25
CA PRO A 338 11.39 16.10 -27.86
C PRO A 338 10.15 15.68 -27.05
N ASP A 339 9.00 16.30 -27.33
CA ASP A 339 7.69 15.90 -26.79
C ASP A 339 7.65 15.77 -25.25
N VAL A 340 8.28 16.73 -24.58
CA VAL A 340 8.18 16.93 -23.12
C VAL A 340 7.34 18.18 -22.88
N VAL A 341 6.28 18.05 -22.08
CA VAL A 341 5.33 19.14 -21.82
C VAL A 341 5.33 19.47 -20.33
N MET A 342 5.50 20.74 -19.97
CA MET A 342 5.31 21.20 -18.59
C MET A 342 3.81 21.36 -18.31
N ASN A 343 3.33 20.73 -17.23
CA ASN A 343 1.94 20.86 -16.80
C ASN A 343 1.79 22.11 -15.91
N GLY A 344 0.94 23.04 -16.34
CA GLY A 344 0.70 24.33 -15.68
C GLY A 344 1.44 25.51 -16.33
N ASP A 345 1.07 26.73 -15.90
CA ASP A 345 1.66 27.98 -16.35
C ASP A 345 3.13 28.14 -15.87
N PRO A 346 4.12 28.33 -16.76
CA PRO A 346 5.52 28.51 -16.37
C PRO A 346 5.83 29.89 -15.76
N GLU A 347 5.05 30.94 -16.04
CA GLU A 347 5.24 32.27 -15.44
C GLU A 347 4.62 32.32 -14.03
N HIS A 348 3.45 31.71 -13.85
CA HIS A 348 2.71 31.70 -12.59
C HIS A 348 2.99 30.44 -11.76
N HIS A 349 4.27 30.08 -11.62
CA HIS A 349 4.74 28.82 -11.02
C HIS A 349 5.53 29.00 -9.71
N TYR A 350 5.48 28.00 -8.82
CA TYR A 350 6.46 27.85 -7.74
C TYR A 350 7.60 26.90 -8.20
N PRO A 351 8.84 27.41 -8.42
CA PRO A 351 9.89 26.68 -9.13
C PRO A 351 10.30 25.35 -8.49
N GLY A 352 10.08 25.17 -7.19
CA GLY A 352 10.43 23.92 -6.51
C GLY A 352 9.47 22.75 -6.75
N CYS A 353 8.39 22.90 -7.53
CA CYS A 353 7.41 21.84 -7.81
C CYS A 353 7.16 21.70 -9.32
N ILE A 354 8.06 21.02 -10.03
CA ILE A 354 8.03 20.93 -11.50
C ILE A 354 7.26 19.67 -11.90
N ASN A 355 6.34 19.76 -12.84
CA ASN A 355 5.59 18.61 -13.34
C ASN A 355 5.72 18.53 -14.87
N LEU A 356 6.27 17.43 -15.37
CA LEU A 356 6.55 17.21 -16.79
C LEU A 356 5.86 15.92 -17.27
N SER A 357 5.10 16.01 -18.36
CA SER A 357 4.63 14.86 -19.15
C SER A 357 5.67 14.44 -20.17
N PHE A 358 5.99 13.16 -20.21
CA PHE A 358 6.93 12.57 -21.18
C PHE A 358 6.16 11.74 -22.20
N ALA A 359 5.77 12.37 -23.32
CA ALA A 359 4.95 11.69 -24.32
C ALA A 359 5.58 10.34 -24.74
N TYR A 360 4.71 9.36 -24.97
CA TYR A 360 5.05 7.99 -25.40
C TYR A 360 5.82 7.15 -24.37
N VAL A 361 5.89 7.60 -23.11
CA VAL A 361 6.46 6.86 -21.97
C VAL A 361 5.41 6.74 -20.87
N GLU A 362 5.31 5.56 -20.25
CA GLU A 362 4.42 5.34 -19.10
C GLU A 362 5.14 5.80 -17.81
N GLY A 363 4.44 6.53 -16.94
CA GLY A 363 5.02 7.26 -15.82
C GLY A 363 5.54 6.36 -14.69
N GLU A 364 4.85 5.27 -14.35
CA GLU A 364 5.30 4.31 -13.34
C GLU A 364 6.57 3.59 -13.80
N SER A 365 6.64 3.21 -15.08
CA SER A 365 7.82 2.64 -15.74
C SER A 365 9.02 3.58 -15.68
N LEU A 366 8.80 4.90 -15.80
CA LEU A 366 9.85 5.91 -15.65
C LEU A 366 10.27 6.09 -14.18
N LEU A 367 9.34 6.06 -13.23
CA LEU A 367 9.68 6.06 -11.79
C LEU A 367 10.50 4.82 -11.39
N MET A 368 10.09 3.63 -11.85
CA MET A 368 10.82 2.38 -11.61
C MET A 368 12.21 2.37 -12.27
N ALA A 369 12.35 2.99 -13.43
CA ALA A 369 13.64 3.17 -14.09
C ALA A 369 14.56 4.13 -13.32
N LEU A 370 13.99 5.15 -12.68
CA LEU A 370 14.69 6.14 -11.83
C LEU A 370 14.88 5.67 -10.39
N LYS A 371 15.13 4.37 -10.17
CA LYS A 371 15.31 3.72 -8.85
C LYS A 371 16.25 4.44 -7.85
N ASP A 372 17.24 5.20 -8.34
CA ASP A 372 18.24 5.91 -7.54
C ASP A 372 17.81 7.36 -7.22
N VAL A 373 16.58 7.76 -7.58
CA VAL A 373 15.99 9.09 -7.33
C VAL A 373 14.54 8.94 -6.85
N ALA A 374 14.25 9.37 -5.62
CA ALA A 374 12.89 9.38 -5.08
C ALA A 374 12.06 10.50 -5.72
N LEU A 375 11.03 10.11 -6.47
CA LEU A 375 10.11 10.95 -7.26
C LEU A 375 8.66 10.46 -7.09
N SER A 376 7.69 11.18 -7.65
CA SER A 376 6.29 10.76 -7.69
C SER A 376 5.59 11.20 -8.98
N SER A 377 4.57 10.47 -9.41
CA SER A 377 3.72 10.82 -10.57
C SER A 377 2.60 11.79 -10.22
N GLY A 378 2.26 11.91 -8.94
CA GLY A 378 1.21 12.80 -8.44
C GLY A 378 1.33 13.10 -6.93
N SER A 379 0.22 13.43 -6.28
CA SER A 379 0.22 13.60 -4.83
C SER A 379 0.48 12.27 -4.08
N ALA A 380 1.25 12.30 -2.98
CA ALA A 380 1.47 11.12 -2.13
C ALA A 380 0.19 10.60 -1.44
N CYS A 381 -0.92 11.35 -1.49
CA CYS A 381 -2.24 10.90 -1.02
C CYS A 381 -3.07 10.22 -2.13
N THR A 382 -2.52 10.12 -3.35
CA THR A 382 -3.15 9.47 -4.51
C THR A 382 -2.23 8.45 -5.20
N SER A 383 -0.98 8.29 -4.77
CA SER A 383 0.03 7.39 -5.36
C SER A 383 -0.26 5.89 -5.18
N ALA A 384 -1.42 5.51 -4.66
CA ALA A 384 -1.90 4.13 -4.53
C ALA A 384 -3.16 3.88 -5.37
N SER A 385 -3.53 4.80 -6.27
CA SER A 385 -4.70 4.70 -7.14
C SER A 385 -4.26 4.64 -8.60
N LEU A 386 -4.80 3.67 -9.34
CA LEU A 386 -4.61 3.51 -10.79
C LEU A 386 -5.34 4.57 -11.64
N GLU A 387 -6.11 5.48 -11.03
CA GLU A 387 -6.83 6.52 -11.78
C GLU A 387 -5.90 7.66 -12.23
N PRO A 388 -6.03 8.18 -13.47
CA PRO A 388 -5.28 9.35 -13.92
C PRO A 388 -5.59 10.57 -13.06
N SER A 389 -4.58 11.41 -12.84
CA SER A 389 -4.68 12.59 -11.98
C SER A 389 -5.88 13.48 -12.33
N TYR A 390 -6.74 13.74 -11.34
CA TYR A 390 -7.84 14.68 -11.47
C TYR A 390 -7.37 16.13 -11.67
N VAL A 391 -6.15 16.47 -11.24
CA VAL A 391 -5.55 17.80 -11.47
C VAL A 391 -5.16 17.95 -12.95
N LEU A 392 -4.48 16.93 -13.51
CA LEU A 392 -4.09 16.93 -14.93
C LEU A 392 -5.32 16.87 -15.85
N ARG A 393 -6.34 16.09 -15.47
CA ARG A 393 -7.64 16.07 -16.15
C ARG A 393 -8.36 17.43 -16.09
N ALA A 394 -8.27 18.16 -14.97
CA ALA A 394 -8.90 19.47 -14.82
C ALA A 394 -8.25 20.57 -15.68
N ILE A 395 -6.94 20.50 -15.96
CA ILE A 395 -6.27 21.39 -16.94
C ILE A 395 -6.43 20.93 -18.40
N GLY A 396 -7.15 19.82 -18.64
CA GLY A 396 -7.40 19.29 -19.98
C GLY A 396 -6.16 18.71 -20.66
N THR A 397 -5.27 18.08 -19.88
CA THR A 397 -4.22 17.19 -20.39
C THR A 397 -4.86 15.92 -20.96
N ASP A 398 -4.43 15.48 -22.15
CA ASP A 398 -4.88 14.23 -22.75
C ASP A 398 -4.59 13.05 -21.78
N GLU A 399 -5.50 12.09 -21.65
CA GLU A 399 -5.41 11.00 -20.65
C GLU A 399 -4.09 10.22 -20.72
N ASP A 400 -3.62 9.96 -21.94
CA ASP A 400 -2.35 9.28 -22.23
C ASP A 400 -1.13 10.11 -21.74
N LEU A 401 -1.24 11.45 -21.77
CA LEU A 401 -0.22 12.35 -21.22
C LEU A 401 -0.31 12.46 -19.69
N ALA A 402 -1.50 12.36 -19.11
CA ALA A 402 -1.67 12.37 -17.65
C ALA A 402 -0.99 11.15 -16.99
N HIS A 403 -1.06 9.98 -17.62
CA HIS A 403 -0.31 8.78 -17.18
C HIS A 403 1.21 8.87 -17.39
N SER A 404 1.70 9.79 -18.24
CA SER A 404 3.13 9.99 -18.53
C SER A 404 3.81 11.08 -17.68
N SER A 405 3.13 11.57 -16.64
CA SER A 405 3.53 12.76 -15.88
C SER A 405 4.35 12.44 -14.63
N ILE A 406 5.43 13.18 -14.42
CA ILE A 406 6.32 13.07 -13.25
C ILE A 406 6.45 14.43 -12.56
N ARG A 407 6.33 14.43 -11.23
CA ARG A 407 6.61 15.57 -10.36
C ARG A 407 8.03 15.48 -9.79
N PHE A 408 8.83 16.49 -10.09
CA PHE A 408 10.17 16.72 -9.53
C PHE A 408 10.10 17.84 -8.47
N GLY A 409 10.48 17.50 -7.24
CA GLY A 409 10.50 18.40 -6.10
C GLY A 409 11.90 18.87 -5.73
N ILE A 410 12.16 20.17 -5.87
CA ILE A 410 13.43 20.81 -5.52
C ILE A 410 13.25 21.65 -4.24
N GLY A 411 14.14 21.46 -3.27
CA GLY A 411 14.09 22.10 -1.95
C GLY A 411 15.37 22.83 -1.53
N ARG A 412 15.43 23.19 -0.24
CA ARG A 412 16.55 23.92 0.41
C ARG A 412 17.87 23.16 0.35
N PHE A 413 17.81 21.83 0.48
CA PHE A 413 18.99 20.97 0.56
C PHE A 413 19.38 20.34 -0.78
N THR A 414 18.51 20.39 -1.80
CA THR A 414 18.78 19.82 -3.13
C THR A 414 20.01 20.47 -3.78
N THR A 415 20.97 19.71 -4.31
CA THR A 415 22.20 20.28 -4.89
C THR A 415 22.16 20.42 -6.42
N GLU A 416 23.16 21.06 -7.03
CA GLU A 416 23.26 21.19 -8.50
C GLU A 416 23.64 19.83 -9.12
N GLU A 417 24.45 19.03 -8.41
CA GLU A 417 24.82 17.67 -8.77
C GLU A 417 23.62 16.71 -8.72
N GLU A 418 22.75 16.82 -7.72
CA GLU A 418 21.52 16.00 -7.64
C GLU A 418 20.56 16.30 -8.80
N VAL A 419 20.42 17.58 -9.16
CA VAL A 419 19.64 18.03 -10.33
C VAL A 419 20.27 17.51 -11.63
N ASP A 420 21.59 17.60 -11.77
CA ASP A 420 22.29 17.15 -12.96
C ASP A 420 22.17 15.65 -13.18
N TYR A 421 22.35 14.85 -12.11
CA TYR A 421 22.18 13.40 -12.12
C TYR A 421 20.74 13.01 -12.44
N THR A 422 19.77 13.65 -11.78
CA THR A 422 18.33 13.40 -12.02
C THR A 422 17.96 13.69 -13.47
N ALA A 423 18.44 14.80 -14.04
CA ALA A 423 18.23 15.14 -15.44
C ALA A 423 18.85 14.10 -16.38
N GLU A 424 20.12 13.71 -16.17
CA GLU A 424 20.82 12.73 -16.99
C GLU A 424 20.15 11.35 -16.97
N LYS A 425 19.74 10.88 -15.79
CA LYS A 425 18.99 9.64 -15.64
C LYS A 425 17.62 9.73 -16.29
N CYS A 426 16.89 10.83 -16.11
CA CYS A 426 15.60 11.04 -16.78
C CYS A 426 15.76 10.97 -18.31
N ILE A 427 16.73 11.68 -18.88
CA ILE A 427 17.02 11.67 -20.32
C ILE A 427 17.40 10.27 -20.81
N GLN A 428 18.27 9.56 -20.07
CA GLN A 428 18.70 8.19 -20.40
C GLN A 428 17.50 7.23 -20.42
N HIS A 429 16.66 7.26 -19.39
CA HIS A 429 15.56 6.32 -19.22
C HIS A 429 14.36 6.65 -20.11
N VAL A 430 14.04 7.93 -20.36
CA VAL A 430 13.01 8.31 -21.33
C VAL A 430 13.39 7.88 -22.74
N LYS A 431 14.64 8.07 -23.19
CA LYS A 431 15.09 7.59 -24.51
C LYS A 431 14.94 6.08 -24.64
N ARG A 432 15.45 5.32 -23.67
CA ARG A 432 15.31 3.86 -23.64
C ARG A 432 13.85 3.39 -23.60
N LEU A 433 12.98 4.05 -22.84
CA LEU A 433 11.57 3.67 -22.76
C LEU A 433 10.83 4.02 -24.06
N ARG A 434 11.22 5.10 -24.75
CA ARG A 434 10.72 5.43 -26.09
C ARG A 434 11.19 4.45 -27.17
N GLU A 435 12.44 4.00 -27.12
CA GLU A 435 12.96 2.91 -27.97
C GLU A 435 12.19 1.59 -27.78
N MET A 436 11.51 1.41 -26.64
CA MET A 436 10.66 0.26 -26.34
C MET A 436 9.15 0.55 -26.53
N SER A 437 8.78 1.75 -26.97
CA SER A 437 7.38 2.20 -27.03
C SER A 437 6.84 2.17 -28.45
N PRO A 438 5.81 1.34 -28.74
CA PRO A 438 5.22 1.29 -30.08
C PRO A 438 4.55 2.61 -30.47
N LEU A 439 4.08 3.40 -29.49
CA LEU A 439 3.54 4.74 -29.75
C LEU A 439 4.61 5.72 -30.26
N TRP A 440 5.87 5.54 -29.85
CA TRP A 440 6.98 6.37 -30.33
C TRP A 440 7.42 5.95 -31.74
N GLU A 441 7.53 4.64 -31.97
CA GLU A 441 7.85 4.05 -33.28
C GLU A 441 6.88 4.56 -34.37
N MET A 442 5.57 4.44 -34.12
CA MET A 442 4.53 4.95 -35.03
C MET A 442 4.65 6.45 -35.34
N VAL A 443 5.06 7.28 -34.36
CA VAL A 443 5.26 8.72 -34.55
C VAL A 443 6.54 9.02 -35.33
N GLN A 444 7.61 8.24 -35.15
CA GLN A 444 8.82 8.35 -35.99
C GLN A 444 8.54 7.98 -37.45
N ASP A 445 7.65 7.02 -37.70
CA ASP A 445 7.18 6.64 -39.04
C ASP A 445 6.17 7.63 -39.65
N GLY A 446 5.85 8.72 -38.94
CA GLY A 446 4.98 9.79 -39.42
C GLY A 446 3.47 9.49 -39.32
N ILE A 447 3.07 8.50 -38.52
CA ILE A 447 1.66 8.13 -38.31
C ILE A 447 1.04 9.08 -37.28
N ASP A 448 -0.03 9.79 -37.67
CA ASP A 448 -0.83 10.56 -36.71
C ASP A 448 -1.63 9.61 -35.80
N LEU A 449 -1.24 9.52 -34.53
CA LEU A 449 -1.92 8.70 -33.53
C LEU A 449 -3.41 9.07 -33.36
N LYS A 450 -3.81 10.32 -33.64
CA LYS A 450 -5.23 10.76 -33.55
C LYS A 450 -6.06 10.27 -34.75
N SER A 451 -5.43 9.80 -35.82
CA SER A 451 -6.08 9.14 -36.96
C SER A 451 -6.39 7.65 -36.70
N ILE A 452 -5.78 7.05 -35.68
CA ILE A 452 -5.93 5.63 -35.33
C ILE A 452 -7.26 5.39 -34.62
N ASN A 453 -8.30 5.05 -35.39
CA ASN A 453 -9.63 4.72 -34.88
C ASN A 453 -9.68 3.31 -34.23
N SER A 454 -9.04 3.14 -33.08
CA SER A 454 -9.10 1.91 -32.27
C SER A 454 -9.26 2.20 -30.78
N PRO A 455 -10.39 1.82 -30.15
CA PRO A 455 -10.63 2.05 -28.72
C PRO A 455 -9.68 1.29 -27.77
N ARG A 456 -8.81 0.41 -28.28
CA ARG A 456 -7.97 -0.45 -27.42
C ARG A 456 -6.63 0.13 -27.03
N LEU A 457 -6.12 1.14 -27.74
CA LEU A 457 -4.86 1.80 -27.38
C LEU A 457 -4.99 2.66 -26.10
N LYS A 458 -6.18 2.76 -25.52
CA LYS A 458 -6.49 3.56 -24.32
C LYS A 458 -6.77 2.76 -23.05
N VAL A 459 -6.52 1.43 -23.04
CA VAL A 459 -6.68 0.61 -21.82
C VAL A 459 -5.54 -0.40 -21.72
N GLY A 460 -4.66 -0.20 -20.73
CA GLY A 460 -3.72 -1.17 -20.15
C GLY A 460 -3.05 -2.17 -21.10
N PHE A 461 -1.91 -1.79 -21.70
CA PHE A 461 -1.10 -2.72 -22.49
C PHE A 461 0.02 -3.38 -21.67
N ASN A 462 -0.24 -4.63 -21.27
CA ASN A 462 0.80 -5.66 -21.23
C ASN A 462 1.30 -5.96 -22.66
N TRP A 463 2.45 -6.65 -22.76
CA TRP A 463 3.12 -7.23 -23.95
C TRP A 463 4.40 -6.53 -24.44
N LEU A 464 5.48 -7.33 -24.54
CA LEU A 464 6.78 -7.02 -25.12
C LEU A 464 7.14 -8.08 -26.18
N PRO A 465 7.65 -7.70 -27.37
CA PRO A 465 8.40 -8.61 -28.25
C PRO A 465 9.88 -8.67 -27.85
N THR A 466 10.50 -9.84 -27.98
CA THR A 466 11.89 -10.12 -27.58
C THR A 466 12.88 -9.94 -28.73
N GLY A 467 14.01 -9.23 -28.51
CA GLY A 467 14.92 -8.92 -29.62
C GLY A 467 16.42 -8.69 -29.35
N LEU A 468 16.97 -8.81 -28.13
CA LEU A 468 18.43 -8.83 -27.86
C LEU A 468 18.74 -9.40 -26.46
N THR A 469 19.96 -9.90 -26.24
CA THR A 469 20.33 -10.75 -25.09
C THR A 469 20.88 -9.99 -23.87
N TRP A 470 20.78 -10.63 -22.68
CA TRP A 470 21.29 -10.27 -21.33
C TRP A 470 20.44 -9.31 -20.46
N PRO A 471 20.38 -9.51 -19.11
CA PRO A 471 20.39 -10.75 -18.33
C PRO A 471 19.01 -11.02 -17.68
N LEU A 472 18.53 -12.28 -17.71
CA LEU A 472 17.12 -12.61 -17.45
C LEU A 472 16.61 -12.49 -16.00
N LEU A 473 17.47 -12.40 -14.98
CA LEU A 473 17.01 -12.55 -13.58
C LEU A 473 16.17 -11.37 -13.08
N LEU A 474 16.58 -10.12 -13.35
CA LEU A 474 15.92 -8.96 -12.74
C LEU A 474 14.49 -8.72 -13.29
N VAL A 475 14.28 -8.97 -14.58
CA VAL A 475 12.98 -8.80 -15.24
C VAL A 475 12.00 -9.89 -14.81
N LYS A 476 12.46 -11.14 -14.64
CA LYS A 476 11.62 -12.20 -14.06
C LYS A 476 11.17 -11.86 -12.64
N LYS A 477 12.08 -11.34 -11.79
CA LYS A 477 11.79 -11.04 -10.39
C LYS A 477 10.72 -9.96 -10.22
N ILE A 478 10.78 -8.89 -11.02
CA ILE A 478 9.75 -7.83 -11.02
C ILE A 478 8.41 -8.35 -11.57
N HIS A 479 8.41 -9.18 -12.63
CA HIS A 479 7.18 -9.70 -13.23
C HIS A 479 6.53 -10.83 -12.41
N LEU A 480 7.30 -11.57 -11.59
CA LEU A 480 6.75 -12.45 -10.56
C LEU A 480 6.12 -11.64 -9.43
N LEU A 481 6.83 -10.68 -8.83
CA LEU A 481 6.32 -9.87 -7.71
C LEU A 481 5.04 -9.11 -8.07
N PHE A 482 4.94 -8.54 -9.28
CA PHE A 482 3.72 -7.87 -9.73
C PHE A 482 2.54 -8.83 -9.93
N ASN A 483 2.76 -10.04 -10.45
CA ASN A 483 1.69 -11.04 -10.55
C ASN A 483 1.36 -11.69 -9.19
N GLN A 484 2.32 -11.85 -8.27
CA GLN A 484 2.08 -12.44 -6.95
C GLN A 484 1.25 -11.51 -6.06
N MET A 485 1.56 -10.21 -6.02
CA MET A 485 0.76 -9.24 -5.25
C MET A 485 -0.63 -8.97 -5.86
N ALA A 486 -0.79 -9.08 -7.19
CA ALA A 486 -2.08 -8.89 -7.85
C ALA A 486 -3.03 -10.11 -7.77
N ASN A 487 -2.54 -11.29 -7.37
CA ASN A 487 -3.32 -12.54 -7.48
C ASN A 487 -4.11 -12.95 -6.22
N CYS A 488 -3.91 -12.30 -5.06
CA CYS A 488 -4.56 -12.70 -3.80
C CYS A 488 -5.72 -11.81 -3.36
N VAL A 489 -5.94 -10.65 -3.98
CA VAL A 489 -7.14 -9.82 -3.73
C VAL A 489 -8.29 -10.35 -4.56
N THR A 490 -9.32 -10.88 -3.89
CA THR A 490 -10.54 -11.37 -4.55
C THR A 490 -11.77 -10.89 -3.79
N LEU A 491 -12.90 -10.77 -4.48
CA LEU A 491 -14.15 -10.32 -3.86
C LEU A 491 -14.87 -11.51 -3.24
N VAL A 492 -15.13 -11.43 -1.94
CA VAL A 492 -15.95 -12.41 -1.22
C VAL A 492 -17.33 -11.85 -1.00
N GLN A 493 -18.34 -12.69 -1.24
CA GLN A 493 -19.74 -12.42 -0.97
C GLN A 493 -20.19 -13.20 0.26
N LEU A 494 -20.71 -12.48 1.25
CA LEU A 494 -21.26 -13.04 2.49
C LEU A 494 -22.78 -13.17 2.39
N SER A 495 -23.29 -14.37 2.68
CA SER A 495 -24.70 -14.65 2.91
C SER A 495 -24.93 -14.82 4.42
N ILE A 496 -26.03 -14.26 4.92
CA ILE A 496 -26.27 -14.15 6.36
C ILE A 496 -27.67 -14.66 6.68
N SER A 497 -27.78 -15.45 7.74
CA SER A 497 -29.05 -15.74 8.41
C SER A 497 -28.89 -15.65 9.93
N CYS A 498 -30.02 -15.57 10.65
CA CYS A 498 -30.04 -15.68 12.10
C CYS A 498 -31.13 -16.66 12.53
N ASP A 499 -30.97 -17.24 13.71
CA ASP A 499 -31.97 -18.08 14.38
C ASP A 499 -32.16 -17.59 15.83
N HIS A 500 -33.37 -17.75 16.36
CA HIS A 500 -33.76 -17.46 17.75
C HIS A 500 -33.45 -16.04 18.25
N LEU A 501 -33.66 -15.02 17.42
CA LEU A 501 -33.57 -13.61 17.84
C LEU A 501 -34.53 -13.31 19.01
N ILE A 502 -34.15 -12.36 19.86
CA ILE A 502 -34.98 -11.91 20.98
C ILE A 502 -36.08 -10.99 20.45
N ASP A 503 -37.35 -11.29 20.73
CA ASP A 503 -38.44 -10.34 20.51
C ASP A 503 -38.31 -9.17 21.52
N LYS A 504 -38.13 -7.94 21.03
CA LYS A 504 -38.19 -6.70 21.83
C LYS A 504 -39.60 -6.13 21.93
N ASP A 505 -40.42 -6.47 20.95
CA ASP A 505 -41.74 -5.94 20.72
C ASP A 505 -42.79 -6.50 21.69
N ILE A 506 -43.77 -5.68 22.10
CA ILE A 506 -44.78 -6.08 23.10
C ILE A 506 -45.90 -6.95 22.49
N SER A 507 -46.10 -6.88 21.17
CA SER A 507 -47.22 -7.53 20.47
C SER A 507 -46.88 -8.17 19.11
N SER A 508 -45.62 -8.10 18.70
CA SER A 508 -45.15 -8.54 17.38
C SER A 508 -43.81 -9.29 17.51
N LYS A 509 -43.33 -9.83 16.40
CA LYS A 509 -41.94 -10.29 16.28
C LYS A 509 -41.10 -9.17 15.69
N SER A 510 -39.80 -9.18 16.00
CA SER A 510 -38.84 -8.23 15.43
C SER A 510 -38.88 -8.14 13.89
N ASP A 511 -38.58 -6.96 13.38
CA ASP A 511 -38.29 -6.65 11.97
C ASP A 511 -36.76 -6.52 11.78
N PRO A 512 -35.97 -7.63 11.83
CA PRO A 512 -34.51 -7.56 11.89
C PRO A 512 -33.83 -7.08 10.61
N LEU A 513 -32.69 -6.42 10.80
CA LEU A 513 -31.69 -6.08 9.79
C LEU A 513 -30.27 -6.37 10.34
N CYS A 514 -29.35 -6.80 9.47
CA CYS A 514 -27.94 -6.99 9.80
C CYS A 514 -27.06 -5.88 9.22
N VAL A 515 -26.15 -5.37 10.04
CA VAL A 515 -25.12 -4.37 9.70
C VAL A 515 -23.75 -5.04 9.75
N LEU A 516 -22.97 -4.94 8.68
CA LEU A 516 -21.58 -5.40 8.62
C LEU A 516 -20.63 -4.23 8.85
N LEU A 517 -19.74 -4.40 9.83
CA LEU A 517 -18.68 -3.45 10.18
C LEU A 517 -17.31 -4.15 10.05
N GLN A 518 -16.27 -3.40 9.68
CA GLN A 518 -14.88 -3.87 9.65
C GLN A 518 -13.98 -3.00 10.56
N ASP A 519 -13.03 -3.63 11.28
CA ASP A 519 -12.00 -2.93 12.06
C ASP A 519 -11.07 -2.16 11.11
N VAL A 520 -10.98 -0.84 11.27
CA VAL A 520 -10.08 0.04 10.50
C VAL A 520 -8.92 0.57 11.36
N GLY A 521 -8.70 -0.04 12.52
CA GLY A 521 -7.62 0.30 13.43
C GLY A 521 -7.96 1.38 14.45
N GLY A 522 -7.16 1.41 15.53
CA GLY A 522 -7.37 2.34 16.65
C GLY A 522 -8.67 2.09 17.45
N GLY A 523 -9.33 0.94 17.27
CA GLY A 523 -10.62 0.61 17.87
C GLY A 523 -11.84 1.15 17.11
N ASN A 524 -11.63 1.72 15.91
CA ASN A 524 -12.70 2.25 15.07
C ASN A 524 -13.23 1.18 14.12
N TRP A 525 -14.54 1.24 13.85
CA TRP A 525 -15.24 0.31 12.98
C TRP A 525 -15.90 1.09 11.83
N ALA A 526 -15.65 0.69 10.59
CA ALA A 526 -16.28 1.25 9.41
C ALA A 526 -17.44 0.36 8.94
N GLU A 527 -18.58 0.96 8.58
CA GLU A 527 -19.70 0.22 8.01
C GLU A 527 -19.44 -0.12 6.53
N LEU A 528 -19.47 -1.41 6.21
CA LEU A 528 -19.34 -1.91 4.83
C LEU A 528 -20.70 -2.03 4.13
N GLY A 529 -21.76 -2.32 4.88
CA GLY A 529 -23.10 -2.40 4.33
C GLY A 529 -24.13 -2.98 5.29
N ARG A 530 -25.37 -3.07 4.79
CA ARG A 530 -26.55 -3.57 5.51
C ARG A 530 -27.35 -4.52 4.64
N THR A 531 -27.90 -5.58 5.23
CA THR A 531 -28.89 -6.43 4.58
C THR A 531 -30.22 -5.67 4.39
N GLU A 532 -31.21 -6.30 3.77
CA GLU A 532 -32.59 -5.80 3.84
C GLU A 532 -33.21 -6.04 5.24
N ARG A 533 -34.29 -5.32 5.52
CA ARG A 533 -35.13 -5.57 6.69
C ARG A 533 -36.13 -6.70 6.40
N VAL A 534 -36.03 -7.80 7.13
CA VAL A 534 -37.02 -8.89 7.09
C VAL A 534 -38.09 -8.58 8.13
N ARG A 535 -39.38 -8.72 7.78
CA ARG A 535 -40.46 -8.35 8.71
C ARG A 535 -40.91 -9.52 9.59
N ASN A 536 -41.15 -9.21 10.87
CA ASN A 536 -41.80 -10.08 11.86
C ASN A 536 -41.19 -11.50 11.91
N CYS A 537 -39.86 -11.57 11.92
CA CYS A 537 -39.11 -12.81 11.77
C CYS A 537 -38.02 -12.97 12.82
N SER A 538 -38.20 -13.95 13.70
CA SER A 538 -37.22 -14.37 14.71
C SER A 538 -36.05 -15.19 14.15
N ASN A 539 -36.16 -15.64 12.89
CA ASN A 539 -35.15 -16.46 12.19
C ASN A 539 -34.96 -15.97 10.74
N PRO A 540 -34.43 -14.75 10.52
CA PRO A 540 -34.31 -14.18 9.18
C PRO A 540 -33.25 -14.88 8.33
N GLU A 541 -33.59 -15.21 7.09
CA GLU A 541 -32.64 -15.48 6.02
C GLU A 541 -32.57 -14.22 5.14
N PHE A 542 -31.41 -13.57 5.05
CA PHE A 542 -31.26 -12.33 4.29
C PHE A 542 -30.90 -12.62 2.84
N SER A 543 -31.70 -12.11 1.92
CA SER A 543 -31.51 -12.23 0.47
C SER A 543 -30.46 -11.26 -0.07
N ARG A 544 -30.26 -10.10 0.58
CA ARG A 544 -29.17 -9.18 0.24
C ARG A 544 -27.87 -9.67 0.86
N THR A 545 -26.96 -10.09 0.00
CA THR A 545 -25.58 -10.42 0.37
C THR A 545 -24.71 -9.17 0.50
N LEU A 546 -23.61 -9.30 1.25
CA LEU A 546 -22.66 -8.22 1.51
C LEU A 546 -21.29 -8.59 0.94
N GLN A 547 -20.65 -7.67 0.22
CA GLN A 547 -19.40 -7.92 -0.49
C GLN A 547 -18.25 -7.15 0.14
N LEU A 548 -17.06 -7.78 0.16
CA LEU A 548 -15.82 -7.18 0.62
C LEU A 548 -14.60 -7.85 -0.05
N GLU A 549 -13.51 -7.11 -0.16
CA GLU A 549 -12.23 -7.65 -0.64
C GLU A 549 -11.63 -8.58 0.43
N TYR A 550 -11.00 -9.67 -0.03
CA TYR A 550 -10.30 -10.64 0.79
C TYR A 550 -8.78 -10.51 0.60
N HIS A 551 -8.06 -10.51 1.72
CA HIS A 551 -6.61 -10.40 1.82
C HIS A 551 -6.11 -11.51 2.74
N PHE A 552 -5.52 -12.57 2.18
CA PHE A 552 -5.06 -13.73 2.96
C PHE A 552 -4.12 -13.31 4.09
N GLU A 553 -3.21 -12.38 3.79
CA GLU A 553 -2.12 -11.89 4.60
C GLU A 553 -2.52 -10.90 5.71
N THR A 554 -3.82 -10.61 5.87
CA THR A 554 -4.33 -9.61 6.82
C THR A 554 -5.46 -10.17 7.70
N VAL A 555 -5.42 -9.92 9.02
CA VAL A 555 -6.53 -10.26 9.93
C VAL A 555 -7.69 -9.26 9.77
N GLN A 556 -8.54 -9.47 8.78
CA GLN A 556 -9.72 -8.65 8.52
C GLN A 556 -10.83 -8.95 9.55
N LYS A 557 -10.85 -8.23 10.67
CA LYS A 557 -11.90 -8.39 11.69
C LYS A 557 -13.21 -7.76 11.25
N LEU A 558 -14.29 -8.49 11.44
CA LEU A 558 -15.67 -8.13 11.12
C LEU A 558 -16.52 -8.14 12.40
N ARG A 559 -17.48 -7.24 12.46
CA ARG A 559 -18.54 -7.22 13.46
C ARG A 559 -19.89 -7.17 12.75
N PHE A 560 -20.76 -8.11 13.11
CA PHE A 560 -22.13 -8.18 12.66
C PHE A 560 -23.04 -7.64 13.76
N GLY A 561 -23.82 -6.60 13.48
CA GLY A 561 -24.81 -6.04 14.40
C GLY A 561 -26.22 -6.29 13.90
N ILE A 562 -27.07 -6.92 14.72
CA ILE A 562 -28.47 -7.19 14.41
C ILE A 562 -29.35 -6.17 15.17
N TYR A 563 -30.23 -5.49 14.44
CA TYR A 563 -31.09 -4.42 14.95
C TYR A 563 -32.55 -4.70 14.58
N ASP A 564 -33.45 -4.38 15.50
CA ASP A 564 -34.89 -4.32 15.28
C ASP A 564 -35.25 -2.93 14.72
N ILE A 565 -35.84 -2.87 13.53
CA ILE A 565 -36.04 -1.61 12.80
C ILE A 565 -37.52 -1.22 12.83
N ASP A 566 -37.90 -0.53 13.91
CA ASP A 566 -39.25 0.01 14.15
C ASP A 566 -39.50 1.32 13.39
N ASN A 567 -38.42 2.05 13.09
CA ASN A 567 -38.49 3.40 12.54
C ASN A 567 -38.40 3.46 11.01
N LYS A 568 -38.77 4.63 10.45
CA LYS A 568 -38.66 4.94 9.01
C LYS A 568 -37.39 5.73 8.68
N THR A 569 -36.53 5.97 9.66
CA THR A 569 -35.27 6.71 9.54
C THR A 569 -34.12 5.75 9.17
N PRO A 570 -33.07 6.22 8.47
CA PRO A 570 -31.90 5.41 8.16
C PRO A 570 -30.87 5.32 9.31
N GLU A 571 -31.10 6.06 10.40
CA GLU A 571 -30.22 6.14 11.57
C GLU A 571 -30.58 5.07 12.62
N LEU A 572 -29.62 4.20 12.94
CA LEU A 572 -29.77 3.08 13.88
C LEU A 572 -29.74 3.49 15.36
N GLY A 573 -29.73 4.79 15.66
CA GLY A 573 -29.54 5.31 17.02
C GLY A 573 -30.74 5.08 17.94
N ASP A 574 -31.92 5.00 17.35
CA ASP A 574 -33.21 4.79 18.03
C ASP A 574 -33.81 3.38 17.75
N ASP A 575 -33.07 2.52 17.04
CA ASP A 575 -33.46 1.16 16.66
C ASP A 575 -32.91 0.13 17.66
N ASP A 576 -33.66 -0.95 17.91
CA ASP A 576 -33.47 -1.75 19.11
C ASP A 576 -32.42 -2.86 18.91
N PHE A 577 -31.26 -2.76 19.57
CA PHE A 577 -30.16 -3.73 19.35
C PHE A 577 -30.54 -5.13 19.85
N LEU A 578 -30.55 -6.10 18.95
CA LEU A 578 -30.92 -7.50 19.19
C LEU A 578 -29.71 -8.35 19.59
N GLY A 579 -28.52 -7.98 19.11
CA GLY A 579 -27.24 -8.61 19.46
C GLY A 579 -26.23 -8.52 18.33
N GLY A 580 -24.98 -8.88 18.59
CA GLY A 580 -23.94 -8.93 17.57
C GLY A 580 -22.90 -10.00 17.81
N ALA A 581 -22.10 -10.27 16.78
CA ALA A 581 -20.98 -11.21 16.81
C ALA A 581 -19.74 -10.61 16.15
N GLU A 582 -18.56 -11.10 16.54
CA GLU A 582 -17.27 -10.70 15.99
C GLU A 582 -16.48 -11.95 15.56
N CYS A 583 -15.83 -11.88 14.40
CA CYS A 583 -14.92 -12.89 13.87
C CYS A 583 -14.00 -12.24 12.81
N SER A 584 -13.03 -12.98 12.27
CA SER A 584 -12.31 -12.54 11.06
C SER A 584 -12.97 -13.07 9.78
N LEU A 585 -12.73 -12.42 8.64
CA LEU A 585 -13.08 -12.96 7.33
C LEU A 585 -12.39 -14.30 7.07
N GLY A 586 -11.15 -14.47 7.54
CA GLY A 586 -10.40 -15.74 7.50
C GLY A 586 -11.17 -16.90 8.12
N GLN A 587 -11.75 -16.69 9.32
CA GLN A 587 -12.58 -17.70 9.99
C GLN A 587 -13.84 -18.05 9.20
N ILE A 588 -14.45 -17.10 8.49
CA ILE A 588 -15.66 -17.37 7.69
C ILE A 588 -15.29 -18.22 6.47
N VAL A 589 -14.25 -17.85 5.73
CA VAL A 589 -13.86 -18.56 4.50
C VAL A 589 -13.30 -19.96 4.78
N SER A 590 -12.67 -20.19 5.93
CA SER A 590 -12.17 -21.51 6.34
C SER A 590 -13.25 -22.43 6.94
N SER A 591 -14.36 -21.89 7.45
CA SER A 591 -15.38 -22.67 8.16
C SER A 591 -16.54 -23.17 7.28
N GLN A 592 -16.60 -22.80 5.99
CA GLN A 592 -17.75 -22.96 5.07
C GLN A 592 -19.02 -22.22 5.48
N MET A 593 -19.49 -22.46 6.71
CA MET A 593 -20.65 -21.87 7.35
C MET A 593 -20.32 -21.64 8.82
N LEU A 594 -20.02 -20.41 9.19
CA LEU A 594 -19.66 -20.03 10.56
C LEU A 594 -20.93 -19.63 11.34
N THR A 595 -21.31 -20.44 12.33
CA THR A 595 -22.40 -20.10 13.27
C THR A 595 -21.82 -19.57 14.58
N LEU A 596 -22.24 -18.38 14.99
CA LEU A 596 -21.81 -17.70 16.22
C LEU A 596 -22.99 -17.34 17.12
N PRO A 597 -22.85 -17.42 18.46
CA PRO A 597 -23.84 -16.88 19.39
C PRO A 597 -23.83 -15.35 19.33
N LEU A 598 -25.02 -14.75 19.26
CA LEU A 598 -25.19 -13.30 19.36
C LEU A 598 -25.00 -12.84 20.81
N MET A 599 -24.35 -11.69 20.97
CA MET A 599 -24.03 -11.08 22.27
C MET A 599 -24.61 -9.67 22.34
N LEU A 600 -25.25 -9.33 23.46
CA LEU A 600 -25.70 -7.95 23.73
C LEU A 600 -24.55 -7.04 24.18
N LYS A 601 -23.50 -7.64 24.76
CA LYS A 601 -22.21 -7.05 25.14
C LYS A 601 -21.23 -8.19 25.48
N PRO A 602 -19.92 -7.96 25.57
CA PRO A 602 -18.95 -9.00 25.93
C PRO A 602 -19.39 -9.79 27.17
N GLY A 603 -19.46 -11.12 27.04
CA GLY A 603 -19.88 -12.04 28.10
C GLY A 603 -21.39 -12.06 28.44
N LYS A 604 -22.26 -11.33 27.71
CA LYS A 604 -23.72 -11.38 27.89
C LYS A 604 -24.41 -11.86 26.60
N PRO A 605 -24.84 -13.14 26.53
CA PRO A 605 -25.58 -13.67 25.38
C PRO A 605 -26.89 -12.92 25.10
N ALA A 606 -27.23 -12.83 23.82
CA ALA A 606 -28.54 -12.39 23.32
C ALA A 606 -29.54 -13.55 23.34
N GLY A 607 -29.85 -14.05 24.55
CA GLY A 607 -30.78 -15.18 24.72
C GLY A 607 -30.23 -16.46 24.10
N LYS A 608 -30.95 -17.00 23.11
CA LYS A 608 -30.51 -18.14 22.28
C LYS A 608 -30.09 -17.73 20.86
N GLY A 609 -30.05 -16.42 20.58
CA GLY A 609 -29.83 -15.90 19.24
C GLY A 609 -28.48 -16.34 18.67
N THR A 610 -28.49 -16.81 17.44
CA THR A 610 -27.29 -17.15 16.67
C THR A 610 -27.33 -16.47 15.31
N ILE A 611 -26.16 -16.09 14.82
CA ILE A 611 -25.93 -15.65 13.44
C ILE A 611 -25.15 -16.73 12.71
N THR A 612 -25.54 -17.00 11.46
CA THR A 612 -24.87 -17.94 10.56
C THR A 612 -24.41 -17.15 9.35
N VAL A 613 -23.11 -17.24 9.02
CA VAL A 613 -22.50 -16.56 7.89
C VAL A 613 -21.79 -17.57 7.00
N SER A 614 -22.08 -17.55 5.70
CA SER A 614 -21.34 -18.30 4.69
C SER A 614 -20.72 -17.37 3.67
N ALA A 615 -19.59 -17.79 3.09
CA ALA A 615 -18.83 -17.03 2.10
C ALA A 615 -18.82 -17.73 0.73
N GLN A 616 -18.74 -16.94 -0.33
CA GLN A 616 -18.51 -17.39 -1.70
C GLN A 616 -17.53 -16.43 -2.40
N GLU A 617 -16.54 -16.96 -3.13
CA GLU A 617 -15.69 -16.13 -3.99
C GLU A 617 -16.44 -15.71 -5.27
N LEU A 618 -16.33 -14.42 -5.62
CA LEU A 618 -16.90 -13.83 -6.83
C LEU A 618 -15.89 -13.83 -7.98
N LYS A 619 -15.56 -15.02 -8.47
CA LYS A 619 -14.62 -15.24 -9.59
C LYS A 619 -15.17 -16.27 -10.57
N ASP A 620 -15.04 -16.00 -11.88
CA ASP A 620 -15.24 -17.04 -12.89
C ASP A 620 -13.96 -17.88 -13.00
N SER A 621 -13.96 -19.03 -12.36
CA SER A 621 -12.85 -19.99 -12.35
C SER A 621 -12.71 -20.79 -13.65
N ARG A 622 -13.55 -20.55 -14.66
CA ARG A 622 -13.45 -21.27 -15.94
C ARG A 622 -12.36 -20.67 -16.84
N ILE A 623 -11.53 -21.55 -17.41
CA ILE A 623 -10.52 -21.21 -18.42
C ILE A 623 -10.73 -22.05 -19.68
N VAL A 624 -10.40 -21.46 -20.84
CA VAL A 624 -10.40 -22.13 -22.15
C VAL A 624 -8.97 -22.55 -22.46
N THR A 625 -8.72 -23.85 -22.45
CA THR A 625 -7.44 -24.47 -22.83
C THR A 625 -7.51 -24.92 -24.28
N MET A 626 -6.62 -24.40 -25.14
CA MET A 626 -6.68 -24.64 -26.58
C MET A 626 -5.32 -24.94 -27.22
N GLU A 627 -5.33 -25.84 -28.21
CA GLU A 627 -4.17 -26.28 -28.99
C GLU A 627 -4.54 -26.31 -30.48
N VAL A 628 -3.74 -25.65 -31.33
CA VAL A 628 -4.11 -25.32 -32.71
C VAL A 628 -2.93 -25.54 -33.65
N GLU A 629 -3.20 -26.14 -34.81
CA GLU A 629 -2.26 -26.22 -35.94
C GLU A 629 -2.88 -25.58 -37.20
N ALA A 630 -2.06 -25.34 -38.22
CA ALA A 630 -2.51 -25.03 -39.56
C ALA A 630 -1.91 -25.97 -40.60
N ARG A 631 -2.52 -26.03 -41.77
CA ARG A 631 -2.04 -26.79 -42.93
C ARG A 631 -2.14 -25.96 -44.20
N ASN A 632 -1.14 -26.09 -45.07
CA ASN A 632 -1.09 -25.52 -46.41
C ASN A 632 -1.40 -24.01 -46.46
N LEU A 633 -0.88 -23.23 -45.51
CA LEU A 633 -1.03 -21.78 -45.52
C LEU A 633 -0.43 -21.15 -46.79
N ASP A 634 -1.05 -20.09 -47.29
CA ASP A 634 -0.51 -19.33 -48.42
C ASP A 634 0.86 -18.71 -48.08
N LYS A 635 1.83 -18.88 -48.98
CA LYS A 635 3.10 -18.16 -48.96
C LYS A 635 2.86 -16.67 -49.21
N LYS A 636 3.37 -15.78 -48.36
CA LYS A 636 3.36 -14.32 -48.61
C LYS A 636 4.77 -13.79 -48.91
N ASP A 637 5.76 -14.18 -48.11
CA ASP A 637 7.17 -13.86 -48.32
C ASP A 637 7.70 -14.03 -49.75
N PHE A 638 8.54 -13.09 -50.20
CA PHE A 638 9.28 -13.22 -51.46
C PHE A 638 10.41 -14.27 -51.34
N LEU A 639 11.22 -14.20 -50.26
CA LEU A 639 12.43 -15.03 -50.03
C LEU A 639 12.38 -15.92 -48.77
N GLY A 640 11.19 -16.34 -48.35
CA GLY A 640 10.97 -17.27 -47.23
C GLY A 640 9.78 -18.18 -47.45
N LYS A 641 9.40 -18.98 -46.46
CA LYS A 641 7.98 -19.32 -46.24
C LYS A 641 7.45 -18.32 -45.23
N SER A 642 6.14 -18.11 -45.20
CA SER A 642 5.48 -17.28 -44.20
C SER A 642 5.92 -17.64 -42.77
N ASP A 643 5.98 -16.63 -41.91
CA ASP A 643 6.15 -16.62 -40.46
C ASP A 643 4.77 -16.45 -39.75
N PRO A 644 3.83 -17.42 -39.82
CA PRO A 644 2.44 -17.19 -39.41
C PRO A 644 2.21 -17.13 -37.89
N PHE A 645 1.19 -16.34 -37.53
CA PHE A 645 0.57 -16.32 -36.21
C PHE A 645 -0.97 -16.24 -36.30
N LEU A 646 -1.65 -16.49 -35.18
CA LEU A 646 -3.10 -16.38 -35.03
C LEU A 646 -3.50 -15.26 -34.08
N GLU A 647 -4.63 -14.64 -34.37
CA GLU A 647 -5.33 -13.71 -33.50
C GLU A 647 -6.80 -14.11 -33.35
N PHE A 648 -7.27 -14.26 -32.10
CA PHE A 648 -8.65 -14.58 -31.77
C PHE A 648 -9.37 -13.32 -31.28
N PHE A 649 -10.53 -13.02 -31.88
CA PHE A 649 -11.33 -11.84 -31.57
C PHE A 649 -12.77 -12.21 -31.17
N ARG A 650 -13.20 -11.88 -29.96
CA ARG A 650 -14.59 -12.00 -29.48
C ARG A 650 -15.46 -10.81 -29.94
N GLN A 651 -16.71 -11.03 -30.31
CA GLN A 651 -17.65 -9.93 -30.55
C GLN A 651 -18.18 -9.32 -29.23
N GLY A 652 -18.19 -7.99 -29.11
CA GLY A 652 -18.76 -7.27 -27.96
C GLY A 652 -18.95 -5.78 -28.27
N ASP A 653 -20.05 -5.18 -27.83
CA ASP A 653 -20.40 -3.75 -28.08
C ASP A 653 -20.34 -3.34 -29.56
N GLY A 654 -20.68 -4.29 -30.46
CA GLY A 654 -20.59 -4.11 -31.91
C GLY A 654 -19.16 -4.11 -32.47
N LYS A 655 -18.13 -4.40 -31.67
CA LYS A 655 -16.70 -4.37 -32.04
C LYS A 655 -16.00 -5.73 -31.79
N TRP A 656 -14.86 -5.94 -32.43
CA TRP A 656 -14.08 -7.19 -32.37
C TRP A 656 -12.97 -7.14 -31.31
N HIS A 657 -13.29 -7.62 -30.11
CA HIS A 657 -12.51 -8.03 -28.92
C HIS A 657 -11.23 -8.86 -29.11
N LEU A 658 -10.00 -8.35 -29.25
CA LEU A 658 -8.81 -9.25 -29.23
C LEU A 658 -8.74 -9.96 -27.86
N VAL A 659 -8.74 -11.30 -27.86
CA VAL A 659 -8.74 -12.13 -26.63
C VAL A 659 -7.53 -13.06 -26.53
N TYR A 660 -6.84 -13.34 -27.65
CA TYR A 660 -5.59 -14.09 -27.65
C TYR A 660 -4.80 -13.85 -28.95
N ARG A 661 -3.47 -13.88 -28.85
CA ARG A 661 -2.54 -13.91 -29.99
C ARG A 661 -1.50 -15.00 -29.75
N SER A 662 -1.25 -15.85 -30.74
CA SER A 662 -0.22 -16.91 -30.66
C SER A 662 1.20 -16.35 -30.83
N GLU A 663 2.21 -17.17 -30.57
CA GLU A 663 3.55 -16.89 -31.05
C GLU A 663 3.64 -16.91 -32.60
N VAL A 664 4.68 -16.25 -33.11
CA VAL A 664 5.09 -16.29 -34.51
C VAL A 664 5.95 -17.52 -34.75
N ILE A 665 5.59 -18.36 -35.72
CA ILE A 665 6.36 -19.56 -36.09
C ILE A 665 7.05 -19.33 -37.42
N LYS A 666 8.37 -19.14 -37.39
CA LYS A 666 9.12 -18.74 -38.59
C LYS A 666 9.16 -19.83 -39.67
N ASN A 667 9.00 -19.39 -40.91
CA ASN A 667 9.22 -20.11 -42.15
C ASN A 667 8.46 -21.45 -42.24
N ASN A 668 7.18 -21.43 -41.87
CA ASN A 668 6.34 -22.61 -41.79
C ASN A 668 4.93 -22.39 -42.35
N LEU A 669 4.54 -23.18 -43.36
CA LEU A 669 3.17 -23.18 -43.91
C LEU A 669 2.26 -24.21 -43.23
N ASN A 670 2.79 -24.99 -42.28
CA ASN A 670 2.06 -25.94 -41.44
C ASN A 670 2.48 -25.76 -39.95
N PRO A 671 2.30 -24.57 -39.36
CA PRO A 671 2.60 -24.30 -37.96
C PRO A 671 1.75 -25.16 -37.01
N SER A 672 2.31 -25.47 -35.84
CA SER A 672 1.58 -25.96 -34.68
C SER A 672 1.98 -25.07 -33.51
N TRP A 673 1.04 -24.28 -33.00
CA TRP A 673 1.28 -23.28 -31.96
C TRP A 673 1.19 -23.90 -30.57
N LYS A 674 1.92 -23.33 -29.62
CA LYS A 674 1.89 -23.76 -28.21
C LYS A 674 0.46 -23.76 -27.68
N ARG A 675 0.15 -24.77 -26.88
CA ARG A 675 -1.08 -24.79 -26.08
C ARG A 675 -1.15 -23.54 -25.20
N PHE A 676 -2.32 -22.93 -25.16
CA PHE A 676 -2.57 -21.71 -24.39
C PHE A 676 -3.86 -21.80 -23.58
N LEU A 677 -3.99 -20.90 -22.61
CA LEU A 677 -5.10 -20.82 -21.67
C LEU A 677 -5.62 -19.38 -21.64
N VAL A 678 -6.94 -19.18 -21.70
CA VAL A 678 -7.58 -17.85 -21.65
C VAL A 678 -8.79 -17.90 -20.69
N PRO A 679 -9.01 -16.92 -19.79
CA PRO A 679 -10.21 -16.90 -18.96
C PRO A 679 -11.49 -16.95 -19.80
N PHE A 680 -12.44 -17.79 -19.41
CA PHE A 680 -13.68 -18.05 -20.16
C PHE A 680 -14.48 -16.77 -20.43
N GLN A 681 -14.64 -15.94 -19.38
CA GLN A 681 -15.30 -14.63 -19.49
C GLN A 681 -14.57 -13.67 -20.44
N HIS A 682 -13.23 -13.74 -20.52
CA HIS A 682 -12.46 -12.94 -21.48
C HIS A 682 -12.68 -13.45 -22.91
N PHE A 683 -12.51 -14.76 -23.12
CA PHE A 683 -12.54 -15.42 -24.43
C PHE A 683 -13.92 -15.40 -25.11
N CYS A 684 -15.01 -15.62 -24.36
CA CYS A 684 -16.37 -15.72 -24.91
C CYS A 684 -17.42 -14.84 -24.19
N GLY A 685 -17.05 -14.01 -23.21
CA GLY A 685 -17.99 -13.08 -22.58
C GLY A 685 -19.05 -13.71 -21.67
N GLY A 686 -18.91 -15.01 -21.38
CA GLY A 686 -19.84 -15.79 -20.56
C GLY A 686 -20.75 -16.73 -21.36
N ASP A 687 -20.86 -16.53 -22.68
CA ASP A 687 -21.67 -17.35 -23.59
C ASP A 687 -20.78 -18.05 -24.64
N PRO A 688 -20.70 -19.40 -24.64
CA PRO A 688 -19.95 -20.16 -25.65
C PRO A 688 -20.41 -19.93 -27.09
N SER A 689 -21.62 -19.41 -27.29
CA SER A 689 -22.23 -19.10 -28.58
C SER A 689 -21.76 -17.76 -29.16
N THR A 690 -21.10 -16.92 -28.36
CA THR A 690 -20.60 -15.60 -28.79
C THR A 690 -19.72 -15.73 -30.03
N PRO A 691 -19.97 -14.94 -31.09
CA PRO A 691 -19.15 -14.99 -32.30
C PRO A 691 -17.68 -14.64 -32.02
N ILE A 692 -16.79 -15.45 -32.59
CA ILE A 692 -15.35 -15.30 -32.58
C ILE A 692 -14.86 -15.18 -34.02
N GLN A 693 -14.11 -14.14 -34.34
CA GLN A 693 -13.35 -14.01 -35.57
C GLN A 693 -11.92 -14.46 -35.30
N VAL A 694 -11.37 -15.32 -36.15
CA VAL A 694 -9.94 -15.71 -36.08
C VAL A 694 -9.24 -15.23 -37.33
N ARG A 695 -8.11 -14.55 -37.15
CA ARG A 695 -7.23 -14.09 -38.24
C ARG A 695 -5.94 -14.89 -38.20
N CYS A 696 -5.49 -15.32 -39.38
CA CYS A 696 -4.14 -15.82 -39.58
C CYS A 696 -3.41 -14.79 -40.47
N SER A 697 -2.26 -14.32 -40.00
CA SER A 697 -1.44 -13.30 -40.67
C SER A 697 0.01 -13.75 -40.73
N ASP A 698 0.72 -13.25 -41.73
CA ASP A 698 2.17 -13.36 -41.81
C ASP A 698 2.84 -12.27 -40.95
N HIS A 699 4.03 -12.52 -40.42
CA HIS A 699 4.72 -11.58 -39.52
C HIS A 699 5.84 -10.81 -40.23
N ASP A 700 5.47 -9.64 -40.76
CA ASP A 700 6.43 -8.65 -41.24
C ASP A 700 7.04 -7.83 -40.08
N SER A 701 8.36 -7.59 -40.13
CA SER A 701 9.10 -6.91 -39.07
C SER A 701 8.87 -5.39 -38.98
N ASP A 702 8.14 -4.81 -39.94
CA ASP A 702 7.71 -3.40 -39.96
C ASP A 702 6.30 -3.20 -39.39
N GLY A 703 5.71 -4.25 -38.81
CA GLY A 703 4.35 -4.21 -38.24
C GLY A 703 3.22 -4.29 -39.27
N SER A 704 3.51 -4.29 -40.58
CA SER A 704 2.50 -4.30 -41.66
C SER A 704 1.94 -5.70 -42.00
N HIS A 705 1.88 -6.58 -40.99
CA HIS A 705 1.58 -8.01 -41.04
C HIS A 705 0.58 -8.46 -42.12
N ASP A 706 1.08 -9.20 -43.10
CA ASP A 706 0.37 -9.51 -44.33
C ASP A 706 -0.71 -10.60 -44.15
N LEU A 707 -2.00 -10.23 -44.14
CA LEU A 707 -3.13 -11.13 -43.85
C LEU A 707 -3.16 -12.39 -44.74
N ILE A 708 -3.09 -13.58 -44.13
CA ILE A 708 -3.21 -14.86 -44.85
C ILE A 708 -4.69 -15.20 -45.07
N GLY A 709 -5.52 -15.13 -44.03
CA GLY A 709 -6.96 -15.33 -44.13
C GLY A 709 -7.72 -15.22 -42.80
N ILE A 710 -9.04 -15.19 -42.89
CA ILE A 710 -9.96 -15.01 -41.75
C ILE A 710 -11.03 -16.12 -41.78
N PHE A 711 -11.46 -16.57 -40.62
CA PHE A 711 -12.71 -17.31 -40.45
C PHE A 711 -13.50 -16.83 -39.24
N HIS A 712 -14.77 -17.24 -39.16
CA HIS A 712 -15.66 -16.96 -38.03
C HIS A 712 -16.14 -18.27 -37.42
N THR A 713 -16.30 -18.29 -36.11
CA THR A 713 -16.60 -19.46 -35.28
C THR A 713 -17.24 -19.01 -33.97
N SER A 714 -17.38 -19.91 -33.00
CA SER A 714 -17.75 -19.65 -31.60
C SER A 714 -17.02 -20.65 -30.71
N LEU A 715 -16.98 -20.45 -29.39
CA LEU A 715 -16.36 -21.44 -28.49
C LEU A 715 -17.07 -22.80 -28.61
N ALA A 716 -18.39 -22.83 -28.72
CA ALA A 716 -19.17 -24.04 -28.95
C ALA A 716 -18.76 -24.80 -30.23
N GLN A 717 -18.37 -24.09 -31.29
CA GLN A 717 -17.86 -24.70 -32.54
C GLN A 717 -16.39 -25.12 -32.43
N LEU A 718 -15.55 -24.35 -31.72
CA LEU A 718 -14.15 -24.69 -31.45
C LEU A 718 -14.03 -25.96 -30.59
N GLN A 719 -14.98 -26.19 -29.67
CA GLN A 719 -15.05 -27.39 -28.82
C GLN A 719 -15.43 -28.69 -29.57
N ALA A 720 -15.90 -28.61 -30.82
CA ALA A 720 -16.22 -29.78 -31.65
C ALA A 720 -14.95 -30.42 -32.25
N VAL A 721 -13.98 -30.78 -31.39
CA VAL A 721 -12.64 -31.20 -31.81
C VAL A 721 -12.59 -32.61 -32.42
N PRO A 722 -11.79 -32.84 -33.49
CA PRO A 722 -10.99 -31.85 -34.20
C PRO A 722 -11.86 -30.95 -35.10
N ALA A 723 -11.77 -29.63 -34.90
CA ALA A 723 -12.52 -28.65 -35.67
C ALA A 723 -11.62 -28.04 -36.74
N GLU A 724 -12.01 -28.14 -38.01
CA GLU A 724 -11.25 -27.59 -39.15
C GLU A 724 -11.98 -26.40 -39.79
N PHE A 725 -11.25 -25.32 -40.04
CA PHE A 725 -11.77 -24.06 -40.58
C PHE A 725 -10.91 -23.60 -41.76
N GLU A 726 -11.53 -23.25 -42.89
CA GLU A 726 -10.83 -22.67 -44.04
C GLU A 726 -10.47 -21.21 -43.79
N CYS A 727 -9.19 -20.84 -43.95
CA CYS A 727 -8.76 -19.45 -43.92
C CYS A 727 -9.14 -18.76 -45.24
N ILE A 728 -10.08 -17.81 -45.20
CA ILE A 728 -10.56 -17.09 -46.37
C ILE A 728 -9.98 -15.68 -46.39
N HIS A 729 -9.24 -15.34 -47.45
CA HIS A 729 -8.74 -13.99 -47.69
C HIS A 729 -9.81 -13.17 -48.45
N PRO A 730 -10.40 -12.11 -47.86
CA PRO A 730 -11.55 -11.41 -48.44
C PRO A 730 -11.32 -10.92 -49.87
N GLU A 731 -10.18 -10.28 -50.13
CA GLU A 731 -9.87 -9.78 -51.48
C GLU A 731 -9.64 -10.89 -52.51
N LYS A 732 -9.00 -12.01 -52.15
CA LYS A 732 -8.76 -13.12 -53.09
C LYS A 732 -10.08 -13.75 -53.51
N GLN A 733 -11.01 -13.91 -52.57
CA GLN A 733 -12.36 -14.43 -52.81
C GLN A 733 -13.16 -13.53 -53.77
N GLN A 734 -13.05 -12.20 -53.65
CA GLN A 734 -13.71 -11.26 -54.56
C GLN A 734 -13.04 -11.19 -55.94
N LYS A 735 -11.70 -11.20 -56.00
CA LYS A 735 -10.92 -10.96 -57.22
C LYS A 735 -10.68 -12.23 -58.08
N LYS A 736 -10.72 -13.44 -57.51
CA LYS A 736 -10.37 -14.69 -58.21
C LYS A 736 -11.47 -15.74 -58.12
N LYS A 737 -12.21 -15.96 -59.22
CA LYS A 737 -13.28 -16.99 -59.32
C LYS A 737 -12.82 -18.44 -59.07
N SER A 738 -11.52 -18.73 -59.12
CA SER A 738 -10.92 -20.04 -58.86
C SER A 738 -10.33 -20.21 -57.45
N TYR A 739 -10.40 -19.17 -56.61
CA TYR A 739 -9.91 -19.22 -55.24
C TYR A 739 -10.79 -20.14 -54.36
N LYS A 740 -10.15 -20.95 -53.50
CA LYS A 740 -10.82 -21.81 -52.53
C LYS A 740 -10.60 -21.31 -51.11
N ASN A 741 -9.36 -21.40 -50.63
CA ASN A 741 -8.91 -20.92 -49.33
C ASN A 741 -7.41 -20.53 -49.41
N SER A 742 -6.87 -20.02 -48.31
CA SER A 742 -5.45 -19.69 -48.11
C SER A 742 -4.82 -20.58 -47.03
N GLY A 743 -5.27 -21.84 -46.95
CA GLY A 743 -4.93 -22.83 -45.94
C GLY A 743 -6.09 -23.16 -45.00
N THR A 744 -5.84 -24.08 -44.07
CA THR A 744 -6.83 -24.61 -43.11
C THR A 744 -6.26 -24.56 -41.69
N ILE A 745 -7.04 -24.07 -40.72
CA ILE A 745 -6.73 -24.11 -39.29
C ILE A 745 -7.44 -25.31 -38.67
N CYS A 746 -6.73 -26.12 -37.89
CA CYS A 746 -7.24 -27.30 -37.21
C CYS A 746 -7.04 -27.15 -35.69
N VAL A 747 -8.15 -27.09 -34.96
CA VAL A 747 -8.16 -27.07 -33.49
C VAL A 747 -8.12 -28.51 -32.99
N LYS A 748 -7.05 -28.88 -32.29
CA LYS A 748 -6.83 -30.23 -31.75
C LYS A 748 -7.53 -30.45 -30.43
N ILE A 749 -7.44 -29.45 -29.56
CA ILE A 749 -7.96 -29.47 -28.20
C ILE A 749 -8.58 -28.10 -27.98
N CYS A 750 -9.81 -28.09 -27.45
CA CYS A 750 -10.48 -26.90 -26.96
C CYS A 750 -11.38 -27.37 -25.81
N GLN A 751 -10.94 -27.12 -24.59
CA GLN A 751 -11.59 -27.60 -23.37
C GLN A 751 -11.86 -26.41 -22.45
N VAL A 752 -13.00 -26.45 -21.75
CA VAL A 752 -13.29 -25.51 -20.67
C VAL A 752 -13.00 -26.24 -19.36
N GLU A 753 -11.95 -25.81 -18.68
CA GLU A 753 -11.45 -26.39 -17.44
C GLU A 753 -11.76 -25.44 -16.27
N THR A 754 -11.79 -25.95 -15.04
CA THR A 754 -11.89 -25.11 -13.84
C THR A 754 -10.49 -24.93 -13.26
N GLU A 755 -10.03 -23.68 -13.22
CA GLU A 755 -8.83 -23.26 -12.51
C GLU A 755 -9.19 -22.84 -11.08
N TYR A 756 -8.82 -23.67 -10.12
CA TYR A 756 -9.15 -23.45 -8.72
C TYR A 756 -8.27 -22.38 -8.08
N SER A 757 -8.90 -21.44 -7.38
CA SER A 757 -8.24 -20.42 -6.58
C SER A 757 -7.73 -20.98 -5.24
N PHE A 758 -7.02 -20.16 -4.48
CA PHE A 758 -6.68 -20.48 -3.09
C PHE A 758 -7.95 -20.60 -2.21
N LEU A 759 -8.92 -19.72 -2.38
CA LEU A 759 -10.18 -19.78 -1.64
C LEU A 759 -11.02 -21.00 -2.02
N ASP A 760 -10.99 -21.47 -3.27
CA ASP A 760 -11.65 -22.73 -3.65
C ASP A 760 -11.14 -23.90 -2.79
N TYR A 761 -9.82 -23.99 -2.54
CA TYR A 761 -9.25 -25.01 -1.65
C TYR A 761 -9.63 -24.80 -0.19
N VAL A 762 -9.48 -23.58 0.35
CA VAL A 762 -9.80 -23.27 1.75
C VAL A 762 -11.29 -23.47 2.05
N MET A 763 -12.19 -22.93 1.22
CA MET A 763 -13.64 -23.16 1.32
C MET A 763 -14.00 -24.63 1.03
N GLY A 764 -13.21 -25.35 0.23
CA GLY A 764 -13.30 -26.80 0.09
C GLY A 764 -13.00 -27.58 1.38
N GLY A 765 -12.45 -26.94 2.42
CA GLY A 765 -12.07 -27.56 3.68
C GLY A 765 -10.58 -27.93 3.75
N CYS A 766 -9.73 -27.36 2.90
CA CYS A 766 -8.28 -27.47 3.06
C CYS A 766 -7.81 -26.71 4.29
N GLN A 767 -7.16 -27.40 5.22
CA GLN A 767 -6.60 -26.80 6.45
C GLN A 767 -5.13 -26.42 6.24
N ILE A 768 -4.71 -25.30 6.84
CA ILE A 768 -3.34 -24.82 6.84
C ILE A 768 -2.76 -25.05 8.24
N ASN A 769 -2.18 -26.25 8.43
CA ASN A 769 -1.57 -26.68 9.68
C ASN A 769 -0.34 -25.82 9.98
N PHE A 770 -0.36 -25.11 11.11
CA PHE A 770 0.72 -24.18 11.47
C PHE A 770 1.66 -24.79 12.52
N THR A 771 2.97 -24.77 12.24
CA THR A 771 4.03 -25.21 13.15
C THR A 771 5.06 -24.10 13.34
N VAL A 772 5.55 -23.94 14.56
CA VAL A 772 6.55 -22.91 14.90
C VAL A 772 7.84 -23.56 15.42
N GLY A 773 8.97 -23.22 14.82
CA GLY A 773 10.31 -23.46 15.33
C GLY A 773 10.93 -22.13 15.79
N VAL A 774 11.44 -22.10 17.02
CA VAL A 774 12.10 -20.92 17.59
C VAL A 774 13.55 -21.25 17.93
N ASP A 775 14.47 -20.40 17.49
CA ASP A 775 15.88 -20.50 17.82
C ASP A 775 16.12 -20.21 19.31
N PHE A 776 16.95 -21.02 19.94
CA PHE A 776 17.44 -20.87 21.31
C PHE A 776 18.97 -21.06 21.34
N THR A 777 19.69 -20.67 20.29
CA THR A 777 21.16 -20.66 20.26
C THR A 777 21.75 -19.50 21.05
N GLY A 778 23.00 -19.67 21.49
CA GLY A 778 23.73 -18.74 22.34
C GLY A 778 24.13 -17.43 21.68
N SER A 779 23.99 -17.30 20.35
CA SER A 779 24.13 -16.02 19.64
C SER A 779 23.11 -14.98 20.12
N ASN A 780 21.93 -15.43 20.58
CA ASN A 780 20.89 -14.59 21.14
C ASN A 780 21.28 -13.88 22.45
N GLY A 781 22.39 -14.26 23.09
CA GLY A 781 22.84 -13.71 24.37
C GLY A 781 22.00 -14.17 25.58
N ASP A 782 22.48 -13.89 26.79
CA ASP A 782 21.82 -14.26 28.05
C ASP A 782 20.41 -13.63 28.15
N PRO A 783 19.31 -14.43 28.25
CA PRO A 783 17.93 -13.90 28.30
C PRO A 783 17.63 -12.92 29.45
N SER A 784 18.48 -12.87 30.48
CA SER A 784 18.39 -11.89 31.57
C SER A 784 19.03 -10.54 31.25
N SER A 785 19.88 -10.47 30.23
CA SER A 785 20.53 -9.24 29.76
C SER A 785 19.60 -8.43 28.85
N PRO A 786 19.46 -7.10 29.05
CA PRO A 786 18.70 -6.23 28.14
C PRO A 786 19.17 -6.24 26.68
N ASP A 787 20.41 -6.64 26.43
CA ASP A 787 21.00 -6.72 25.08
C ASP A 787 20.68 -8.04 24.35
N SER A 788 20.00 -8.99 25.00
CA SER A 788 19.60 -10.27 24.39
C SER A 788 18.37 -10.15 23.51
N LEU A 789 18.36 -10.87 22.38
CA LEU A 789 17.17 -10.97 21.52
C LEU A 789 16.02 -11.76 22.17
N HIS A 790 16.34 -12.60 23.17
CA HIS A 790 15.34 -13.24 24.02
C HIS A 790 14.84 -12.37 25.17
N TYR A 791 15.48 -11.23 25.45
CA TYR A 791 15.13 -10.38 26.59
C TYR A 791 13.65 -9.97 26.56
N LEU A 792 12.89 -10.41 27.57
CA LEU A 792 11.53 -9.96 27.75
C LEU A 792 11.55 -8.55 28.34
N SER A 793 11.28 -7.56 27.49
CA SER A 793 11.10 -6.16 27.88
C SER A 793 10.09 -5.99 29.03
N PRO A 794 10.04 -4.83 29.72
CA PRO A 794 9.05 -4.58 30.76
C PRO A 794 7.57 -4.73 30.32
N THR A 795 7.30 -4.67 29.00
CA THR A 795 5.99 -4.92 28.39
C THR A 795 5.77 -6.39 27.98
N GLY A 796 6.73 -7.28 28.27
CA GLY A 796 6.65 -8.73 28.08
C GLY A 796 6.83 -9.23 26.64
N VAL A 797 7.46 -8.43 25.77
CA VAL A 797 7.64 -8.71 24.34
C VAL A 797 9.09 -8.52 23.86
N ASN A 798 9.45 -9.22 22.79
CA ASN A 798 10.73 -9.12 22.07
C ASN A 798 10.48 -9.32 20.56
N GLU A 799 11.53 -9.35 19.72
CA GLU A 799 11.37 -9.50 18.27
C GLU A 799 10.76 -10.86 17.90
N TYR A 800 11.21 -11.96 18.52
CA TYR A 800 10.62 -13.30 18.37
C TYR A 800 9.11 -13.31 18.60
N LEU A 801 8.66 -12.79 19.74
CA LEU A 801 7.24 -12.74 20.09
C LEU A 801 6.46 -11.83 19.15
N THR A 802 7.07 -10.76 18.63
CA THR A 802 6.39 -9.86 17.68
C THR A 802 6.24 -10.51 16.31
N ALA A 803 7.27 -11.18 15.80
CA ALA A 803 7.19 -11.96 14.57
C ALA A 803 6.16 -13.11 14.67
N LEU A 804 6.18 -13.86 15.77
CA LEU A 804 5.20 -14.90 16.07
C LEU A 804 3.77 -14.37 16.08
N TRP A 805 3.51 -13.24 16.77
CA TRP A 805 2.20 -12.62 16.77
C TRP A 805 1.77 -12.14 15.39
N SER A 806 2.64 -11.47 14.62
CA SER A 806 2.29 -10.96 13.29
C SER A 806 1.90 -12.07 12.32
N VAL A 807 2.74 -13.10 12.18
CA VAL A 807 2.50 -14.20 11.23
C VAL A 807 1.41 -15.14 11.74
N GLY A 808 1.53 -15.59 12.99
CA GLY A 808 0.63 -16.57 13.59
C GLY A 808 -0.81 -16.07 13.73
N SER A 809 -1.03 -14.77 13.93
CA SER A 809 -2.39 -14.22 14.05
C SER A 809 -3.21 -14.38 12.77
N VAL A 810 -2.55 -14.41 11.62
CA VAL A 810 -3.17 -14.60 10.31
C VAL A 810 -3.38 -16.08 10.02
N VAL A 811 -2.30 -16.89 10.11
CA VAL A 811 -2.36 -18.31 9.71
C VAL A 811 -3.33 -19.11 10.58
N GLN A 812 -3.46 -18.79 11.87
CA GLN A 812 -4.34 -19.53 12.78
C GLN A 812 -5.81 -19.59 12.34
N ASP A 813 -6.30 -18.68 11.48
CA ASP A 813 -7.70 -18.66 11.06
C ASP A 813 -8.01 -19.68 9.94
N TYR A 814 -6.98 -20.30 9.37
CA TYR A 814 -7.06 -21.37 8.38
C TYR A 814 -6.79 -22.76 8.98
N ASP A 815 -6.63 -22.81 10.31
CA ASP A 815 -6.55 -24.02 11.12
C ASP A 815 -7.82 -24.13 11.98
N SER A 816 -8.49 -25.28 11.95
CA SER A 816 -9.79 -25.46 12.59
C SER A 816 -9.72 -25.77 14.08
N ASP A 817 -8.69 -26.47 14.54
CA ASP A 817 -8.55 -26.83 15.96
C ASP A 817 -7.67 -25.83 16.72
N LYS A 818 -6.84 -25.07 15.99
CA LYS A 818 -5.91 -24.08 16.51
C LYS A 818 -4.94 -24.68 17.53
N LEU A 819 -4.58 -25.95 17.37
CA LEU A 819 -3.57 -26.66 18.14
C LEU A 819 -2.28 -26.67 17.33
N PHE A 820 -1.29 -25.89 17.76
CA PHE A 820 -0.08 -25.66 17.00
C PHE A 820 1.13 -26.36 17.64
N PRO A 821 1.81 -27.28 16.93
CA PRO A 821 3.11 -27.79 17.37
C PRO A 821 4.11 -26.64 17.48
N ALA A 822 4.75 -26.52 18.64
CA ALA A 822 5.74 -25.48 18.90
C ALA A 822 7.04 -26.08 19.45
N PHE A 823 8.13 -25.83 18.73
CA PHE A 823 9.45 -26.39 19.00
C PHE A 823 10.51 -25.29 19.21
N GLY A 824 11.48 -25.58 20.06
CA GLY A 824 12.75 -24.86 20.13
C GLY A 824 13.88 -25.65 19.48
N PHE A 825 14.95 -24.99 19.06
CA PHE A 825 16.16 -25.64 18.55
C PHE A 825 17.44 -24.92 18.97
N GLY A 826 18.55 -25.66 19.06
CA GLY A 826 19.88 -25.09 19.34
C GLY A 826 20.22 -24.93 20.83
N ALA A 827 19.47 -25.55 21.74
CA ALA A 827 19.66 -25.41 23.19
C ALA A 827 20.06 -26.73 23.86
N GLN A 828 20.69 -26.66 25.04
CA GLN A 828 20.79 -27.80 25.95
C GLN A 828 19.52 -27.90 26.80
N VAL A 829 18.89 -29.08 26.79
CA VAL A 829 17.57 -29.32 27.40
C VAL A 829 17.69 -30.27 28.60
N PRO A 830 17.03 -30.00 29.74
CA PRO A 830 17.01 -30.92 30.89
C PRO A 830 16.27 -32.24 30.57
N PRO A 831 16.52 -33.33 31.32
CA PRO A 831 17.41 -33.43 32.48
C PRO A 831 18.89 -33.66 32.11
N ASP A 832 19.16 -34.21 30.93
CA ASP A 832 20.49 -34.71 30.54
C ASP A 832 21.42 -33.62 29.96
N TRP A 833 20.88 -32.41 29.71
CA TRP A 833 21.58 -31.25 29.14
C TRP A 833 22.28 -31.53 27.81
N GLN A 834 21.77 -32.49 27.04
CA GLN A 834 22.19 -32.73 25.67
C GLN A 834 21.69 -31.60 24.77
N VAL A 835 22.48 -31.27 23.75
CA VAL A 835 22.10 -30.31 22.72
C VAL A 835 20.95 -30.90 21.91
N SER A 836 19.82 -30.21 21.88
CA SER A 836 18.71 -30.53 21.00
C SER A 836 18.56 -29.51 19.89
N HIS A 837 18.45 -30.01 18.65
CA HIS A 837 18.06 -29.24 17.49
C HIS A 837 16.55 -29.34 17.20
N GLU A 838 15.78 -29.95 18.11
CA GLU A 838 14.31 -29.97 18.11
C GLU A 838 13.79 -30.43 19.48
N PHE A 839 13.14 -29.56 20.24
CA PHE A 839 12.48 -29.91 21.50
C PHE A 839 11.13 -29.20 21.63
N PRO A 840 10.07 -29.83 22.16
CA PRO A 840 8.77 -29.17 22.33
C PRO A 840 8.85 -28.06 23.39
N LEU A 841 8.33 -26.86 23.10
CA LEU A 841 8.39 -25.72 24.03
C LEU A 841 7.59 -25.95 25.32
N ASN A 842 6.59 -26.84 25.28
CA ASN A 842 5.83 -27.26 26.45
C ASN A 842 6.47 -28.44 27.23
N PHE A 843 7.68 -28.87 26.82
CA PHE A 843 8.41 -30.05 27.32
C PHE A 843 7.63 -31.38 27.30
N ASN A 844 6.57 -31.50 26.51
CA ASN A 844 5.79 -32.73 26.37
C ASN A 844 6.02 -33.37 25.00
N PRO A 845 6.97 -34.33 24.86
CA PRO A 845 7.27 -34.96 23.57
C PRO A 845 6.12 -35.82 23.03
N ASN A 846 5.16 -36.22 23.87
CA ASN A 846 3.96 -36.95 23.44
C ASN A 846 2.84 -36.03 22.93
N ASN A 847 2.92 -34.74 23.23
CA ASN A 847 1.93 -33.74 22.83
C ASN A 847 2.58 -32.34 22.72
N PRO A 848 3.25 -32.02 21.60
CA PRO A 848 3.92 -30.71 21.39
C PRO A 848 2.94 -29.56 21.10
N TYR A 849 1.63 -29.83 21.08
CA TYR A 849 0.61 -28.89 20.63
C TYR A 849 0.27 -27.84 21.69
N CYS A 850 0.15 -26.60 21.24
CA CYS A 850 -0.19 -25.42 22.04
C CYS A 850 -1.52 -24.82 21.57
N ALA A 851 -2.40 -24.44 22.49
CA ALA A 851 -3.72 -23.89 22.17
C ALA A 851 -3.63 -22.42 21.73
N GLY A 852 -3.75 -22.17 20.43
CA GLY A 852 -3.64 -20.86 19.81
C GLY A 852 -2.25 -20.23 19.91
N ILE A 853 -2.07 -19.07 19.28
CA ILE A 853 -0.80 -18.32 19.36
C ILE A 853 -0.45 -17.94 20.80
N GLN A 854 -1.45 -17.63 21.63
CA GLN A 854 -1.27 -17.38 23.06
C GLN A 854 -0.64 -18.58 23.79
N GLY A 855 -1.06 -19.81 23.47
CA GLY A 855 -0.45 -21.03 24.02
C GLY A 855 1.02 -21.19 23.64
N ILE A 856 1.40 -20.85 22.40
CA ILE A 856 2.81 -20.85 21.95
C ILE A 856 3.62 -19.81 22.73
N VAL A 857 3.07 -18.60 22.92
CA VAL A 857 3.71 -17.51 23.68
C VAL A 857 3.93 -17.91 25.14
N ASP A 858 2.96 -18.58 25.76
CA ASP A 858 3.06 -19.04 27.14
C ASP A 858 4.04 -20.22 27.28
N ALA A 859 4.07 -21.15 26.32
CA ALA A 859 5.09 -22.20 26.26
C ALA A 859 6.50 -21.64 26.07
N TYR A 860 6.70 -20.68 25.16
CA TYR A 860 7.98 -19.99 24.95
C TYR A 860 8.48 -19.31 26.25
N ARG A 861 7.61 -18.58 26.93
CA ARG A 861 7.93 -17.90 28.21
C ARG A 861 8.28 -18.90 29.32
N GLN A 862 7.68 -20.09 29.31
CA GLN A 862 8.00 -21.17 30.26
C GLN A 862 9.30 -21.89 29.89
N ALA A 863 9.58 -22.09 28.59
CA ALA A 863 10.77 -22.78 28.09
C ALA A 863 12.07 -22.00 28.34
N LEU A 864 12.05 -20.70 28.08
CA LEU A 864 13.22 -19.82 28.08
C LEU A 864 14.09 -19.89 29.36
N PRO A 865 13.54 -19.85 30.60
CA PRO A 865 14.35 -19.99 31.82
C PRO A 865 14.75 -21.44 32.17
N GLN A 866 14.29 -22.45 31.42
CA GLN A 866 14.52 -23.87 31.72
C GLN A 866 15.59 -24.52 30.83
N VAL A 867 15.94 -23.91 29.70
CA VAL A 867 17.00 -24.38 28.78
C VAL A 867 18.30 -23.58 28.95
N ARG A 868 19.41 -24.08 28.41
CA ARG A 868 20.64 -23.28 28.23
C ARG A 868 20.86 -23.04 26.75
N LEU A 869 21.00 -21.78 26.36
CA LEU A 869 21.25 -21.44 24.97
C LEU A 869 22.61 -21.99 24.51
N TYR A 870 22.65 -22.62 23.34
CA TYR A 870 23.86 -23.33 22.87
C TYR A 870 24.02 -23.24 21.34
N GLY A 871 24.24 -24.35 20.62
CA GLY A 871 24.33 -24.37 19.16
C GLY A 871 24.86 -25.70 18.63
N PRO A 872 25.01 -25.85 17.30
CA PRO A 872 24.75 -24.84 16.26
C PRO A 872 23.27 -24.61 15.89
N THR A 873 23.04 -23.58 15.07
CA THR A 873 21.77 -23.23 14.42
C THR A 873 21.52 -24.19 13.24
N ASN A 874 20.62 -25.16 13.40
CA ASN A 874 20.34 -26.22 12.42
C ASN A 874 18.83 -26.28 12.13
N PHE A 875 18.42 -26.17 10.86
CA PHE A 875 16.99 -26.20 10.48
C PHE A 875 16.54 -27.54 9.93
N ALA A 876 17.45 -28.36 9.39
CA ALA A 876 17.10 -29.61 8.74
C ALA A 876 16.27 -30.57 9.64
N PRO A 877 16.50 -30.68 10.97
CA PRO A 877 15.68 -31.55 11.82
C PRO A 877 14.19 -31.20 11.82
N ILE A 878 13.84 -29.93 12.08
CA ILE A 878 12.44 -29.47 12.14
C ILE A 878 11.78 -29.50 10.76
N ILE A 879 12.50 -29.09 9.70
CA ILE A 879 11.99 -29.19 8.31
C ILE A 879 11.65 -30.66 7.98
N ASN A 880 12.54 -31.61 8.32
CA ASN A 880 12.29 -33.03 8.11
C ASN A 880 11.18 -33.59 9.03
N HIS A 881 10.93 -33.01 10.20
CA HIS A 881 9.80 -33.40 11.04
C HIS A 881 8.47 -33.03 10.39
N VAL A 882 8.28 -31.76 10.01
CA VAL A 882 7.04 -31.32 9.37
C VAL A 882 6.84 -31.99 8.00
N ALA A 883 7.94 -32.20 7.25
CA ALA A 883 7.91 -32.94 5.99
C ALA A 883 7.38 -34.40 6.14
N ARG A 884 7.55 -35.05 7.29
CA ARG A 884 6.96 -36.40 7.52
C ARG A 884 5.43 -36.35 7.57
N PHE A 885 4.86 -35.34 8.24
CA PHE A 885 3.40 -35.16 8.26
C PHE A 885 2.87 -34.72 6.89
N ALA A 886 3.57 -33.82 6.21
CA ALA A 886 3.23 -33.41 4.84
C ALA A 886 3.27 -34.60 3.86
N ALA A 887 4.24 -35.51 3.98
CA ALA A 887 4.30 -36.74 3.19
C ALA A 887 3.15 -37.72 3.52
N GLN A 888 2.76 -37.84 4.79
CA GLN A 888 1.60 -38.64 5.19
C GLN A 888 0.28 -38.06 4.64
N ALA A 889 0.13 -36.74 4.63
CA ALA A 889 -1.01 -36.05 4.00
C ALA A 889 -1.01 -36.26 2.47
N ALA A 890 0.16 -36.12 1.82
CA ALA A 890 0.28 -36.36 0.38
C ALA A 890 -0.14 -37.79 -0.04
N TYR A 891 0.13 -38.78 0.81
CA TYR A 891 -0.30 -40.17 0.57
C TYR A 891 -1.83 -40.34 0.55
N GLN A 892 -2.60 -39.44 1.19
CA GLN A 892 -4.06 -39.48 1.18
C GLN A 892 -4.65 -39.08 -0.19
N GLY A 893 -3.88 -38.41 -1.05
CA GLY A 893 -4.32 -38.05 -2.41
C GLY A 893 -5.44 -37.01 -2.47
N THR A 894 -5.57 -36.14 -1.45
CA THR A 894 -6.64 -35.13 -1.37
C THR A 894 -6.07 -33.74 -1.04
N ALA A 895 -6.71 -32.70 -1.57
CA ALA A 895 -6.38 -31.31 -1.27
C ALA A 895 -7.03 -30.83 0.05
N SER A 896 -6.79 -31.56 1.14
CA SER A 896 -7.43 -31.37 2.45
C SER A 896 -6.49 -30.80 3.52
N GLN A 897 -5.18 -30.88 3.30
CA GLN A 897 -4.15 -30.55 4.29
C GLN A 897 -2.95 -29.89 3.61
N TYR A 898 -2.52 -28.76 4.14
CA TYR A 898 -1.26 -28.09 3.82
C TYR A 898 -0.54 -27.70 5.11
N PHE A 899 0.78 -27.59 5.08
CA PHE A 899 1.62 -27.33 6.25
C PHE A 899 2.44 -26.06 6.08
N VAL A 900 2.43 -25.19 7.08
CA VAL A 900 3.25 -23.97 7.12
C VAL A 900 4.14 -24.01 8.36
N LEU A 901 5.45 -24.11 8.13
CA LEU A 901 6.47 -24.06 9.17
C LEU A 901 7.04 -22.63 9.27
N LEU A 902 6.84 -21.95 10.39
CA LEU A 902 7.51 -20.69 10.73
C LEU A 902 8.78 -20.97 11.54
N LEU A 903 9.94 -20.63 11.01
CA LEU A 903 11.21 -20.60 11.70
C LEU A 903 11.57 -19.16 12.08
N LEU A 904 11.85 -18.93 13.36
CA LEU A 904 12.38 -17.66 13.87
C LEU A 904 13.82 -17.88 14.32
N THR A 905 14.77 -17.08 13.85
CA THR A 905 16.22 -17.23 14.14
C THR A 905 16.95 -15.89 14.17
N ASP A 906 18.06 -15.80 14.90
CA ASP A 906 18.91 -14.61 14.95
C ASP A 906 20.18 -14.70 14.09
N GLY A 907 20.47 -15.84 13.47
CA GLY A 907 21.78 -16.11 12.88
C GLY A 907 21.79 -17.00 11.65
N ALA A 908 22.98 -17.19 11.09
CA ALA A 908 23.19 -18.01 9.91
C ALA A 908 23.11 -19.52 10.24
N VAL A 909 22.35 -20.25 9.44
CA VAL A 909 22.25 -21.72 9.51
C VAL A 909 23.63 -22.35 9.31
N THR A 910 23.96 -23.29 10.19
CA THR A 910 25.21 -24.05 10.13
C THR A 910 25.08 -25.30 9.24
N ASP A 911 23.90 -25.92 9.19
CA ASP A 911 23.63 -27.13 8.41
C ASP A 911 23.13 -26.88 6.97
N VAL A 912 23.57 -25.79 6.31
CA VAL A 912 23.06 -25.31 5.01
C VAL A 912 22.86 -26.41 3.96
N ALA A 913 23.79 -27.37 3.86
CA ALA A 913 23.68 -28.49 2.93
C ALA A 913 22.53 -29.46 3.27
N ALA A 914 22.37 -29.81 4.55
CA ALA A 914 21.28 -30.68 5.01
C ALA A 914 19.93 -29.94 4.98
N THR A 915 19.93 -28.64 5.26
CA THR A 915 18.75 -27.77 5.12
C THR A 915 18.32 -27.64 3.66
N CYS A 916 19.26 -27.47 2.72
CA CYS A 916 18.98 -27.51 1.29
C CYS A 916 18.42 -28.86 0.83
N GLU A 917 18.96 -29.98 1.31
CA GLU A 917 18.44 -31.32 1.02
C GLU A 917 17.02 -31.52 1.58
N ALA A 918 16.76 -31.05 2.80
CA ALA A 918 15.43 -31.07 3.42
C ALA A 918 14.42 -30.21 2.65
N VAL A 919 14.79 -29.01 2.21
CA VAL A 919 13.95 -28.13 1.38
C VAL A 919 13.68 -28.73 0.00
N VAL A 920 14.69 -29.27 -0.69
CA VAL A 920 14.49 -29.93 -2.00
C VAL A 920 13.56 -31.14 -1.87
N HIS A 921 13.67 -31.93 -0.79
CA HIS A 921 12.72 -33.01 -0.49
C HIS A 921 11.31 -32.47 -0.19
N ALA A 922 11.18 -31.49 0.70
CA ALA A 922 9.90 -30.86 1.08
C ALA A 922 9.21 -30.16 -0.10
N SER A 923 9.95 -29.68 -1.11
CA SER A 923 9.39 -29.06 -2.33
C SER A 923 8.48 -29.99 -3.15
N LYS A 924 8.42 -31.28 -2.82
CA LYS A 924 7.53 -32.28 -3.42
C LYS A 924 6.25 -32.54 -2.59
N LEU A 925 6.10 -31.88 -1.45
CA LEU A 925 5.08 -32.13 -0.43
C LEU A 925 4.16 -30.90 -0.23
N PRO A 926 2.97 -31.05 0.41
CA PRO A 926 2.05 -29.95 0.71
C PRO A 926 2.58 -29.07 1.85
N MET A 927 3.68 -28.37 1.62
CA MET A 927 4.41 -27.65 2.67
C MET A 927 5.08 -26.37 2.16
N SER A 928 5.03 -25.32 2.99
CA SER A 928 5.83 -24.09 2.93
C SER A 928 6.72 -23.95 4.17
N VAL A 929 7.86 -23.29 4.01
CA VAL A 929 8.78 -22.89 5.07
C VAL A 929 8.92 -21.37 5.04
N ILE A 930 8.66 -20.73 6.16
CA ILE A 930 8.82 -19.30 6.37
C ILE A 930 9.99 -19.12 7.33
N ILE A 931 10.93 -18.22 7.01
CA ILE A 931 12.10 -17.94 7.85
C ILE A 931 12.12 -16.45 8.16
N VAL A 932 11.99 -16.08 9.44
CA VAL A 932 12.11 -14.68 9.89
C VAL A 932 13.40 -14.50 10.68
N GLY A 933 14.31 -13.71 10.11
CA GLY A 933 15.59 -13.37 10.74
C GLY A 933 15.45 -12.19 11.70
N VAL A 934 15.56 -12.40 13.00
CA VAL A 934 15.53 -11.35 14.05
C VAL A 934 16.92 -10.81 14.35
N GLY A 935 17.00 -9.61 14.92
CA GLY A 935 18.26 -8.98 15.28
C GLY A 935 19.10 -8.49 14.09
N GLY A 936 20.41 -8.38 14.33
CA GLY A 936 21.34 -7.64 13.49
C GLY A 936 22.27 -8.47 12.60
N ALA A 937 22.18 -9.79 12.59
CA ALA A 937 23.15 -10.67 11.94
C ALA A 937 23.22 -10.51 10.41
N ASP A 938 24.25 -11.13 9.84
CA ASP A 938 24.33 -11.37 8.40
C ASP A 938 23.46 -12.57 8.02
N PHE A 939 22.69 -12.41 6.94
CA PHE A 939 21.70 -13.37 6.47
C PHE A 939 21.94 -13.76 5.00
N GLU A 940 23.10 -13.49 4.40
CA GLU A 940 23.43 -13.90 3.02
C GLU A 940 23.15 -15.39 2.76
N ALA A 941 23.48 -16.26 3.73
CA ALA A 941 23.19 -17.69 3.65
C ALA A 941 21.68 -18.04 3.67
N MET A 942 20.81 -17.15 4.18
CA MET A 942 19.35 -17.31 4.15
C MET A 942 18.79 -16.85 2.80
N GLU A 943 19.34 -15.80 2.21
CA GLU A 943 18.97 -15.34 0.87
C GLU A 943 19.32 -16.38 -0.22
N GLN A 944 20.24 -17.31 0.06
CA GLN A 944 20.50 -18.50 -0.78
C GLN A 944 19.44 -19.61 -0.65
N LEU A 945 18.65 -19.62 0.43
CA LEU A 945 17.53 -20.54 0.64
C LEU A 945 16.22 -20.01 0.05
N ASP A 946 16.11 -18.70 -0.18
CA ASP A 946 15.08 -18.04 -0.97
C ASP A 946 15.29 -18.43 -2.46
N ALA A 947 14.42 -19.26 -3.07
CA ALA A 947 14.66 -19.76 -4.44
C ALA A 947 14.36 -18.74 -5.56
N ASP A 948 14.16 -17.50 -5.15
CA ASP A 948 14.17 -16.23 -5.88
C ASP A 948 15.36 -16.08 -6.87
N GLY A 949 16.51 -16.69 -6.58
CA GLY A 949 17.69 -16.74 -7.45
C GLY A 949 17.66 -17.82 -8.55
N GLY A 950 16.64 -18.69 -8.54
CA GLY A 950 16.56 -19.92 -9.32
C GLY A 950 16.40 -21.15 -8.40
N PRO A 951 16.00 -22.31 -8.95
CA PRO A 951 15.67 -23.48 -8.13
C PRO A 951 16.88 -23.95 -7.32
N LEU A 952 16.68 -24.07 -6.01
CA LEU A 952 17.60 -24.66 -5.04
C LEU A 952 18.09 -26.03 -5.51
N ARG A 953 19.37 -26.35 -5.26
CA ARG A 953 19.99 -27.61 -5.69
C ARG A 953 20.78 -28.30 -4.60
N THR A 954 20.56 -29.59 -4.46
CA THR A 954 21.38 -30.46 -3.59
C THR A 954 22.79 -30.62 -4.14
N ARG A 955 23.68 -31.21 -3.33
CA ARG A 955 25.05 -31.59 -3.77
C ARG A 955 25.07 -32.62 -4.91
N SER A 956 24.00 -33.40 -5.09
CA SER A 956 23.83 -34.33 -6.21
C SER A 956 23.28 -33.67 -7.49
N GLY A 957 22.98 -32.36 -7.44
CA GLY A 957 22.46 -31.57 -8.57
C GLY A 957 20.94 -31.62 -8.74
N GLU A 958 20.23 -32.38 -7.89
CA GLU A 958 18.77 -32.44 -7.85
C GLU A 958 18.20 -31.06 -7.49
N ALA A 959 17.23 -30.59 -8.29
CA ALA A 959 16.59 -29.29 -8.11
C ALA A 959 15.30 -29.39 -7.29
N SER A 960 14.94 -28.33 -6.56
CA SER A 960 13.62 -28.19 -5.98
C SER A 960 12.53 -28.25 -7.07
N ALA A 961 11.42 -28.92 -6.76
CA ALA A 961 10.30 -29.09 -7.68
C ALA A 961 9.42 -27.83 -7.78
N ARG A 962 9.41 -27.02 -6.72
CA ARG A 962 8.73 -25.73 -6.57
C ARG A 962 9.55 -24.85 -5.63
N ASP A 963 9.28 -23.55 -5.64
CA ASP A 963 9.62 -22.73 -4.49
C ASP A 963 8.65 -23.00 -3.33
N ILE A 964 9.19 -23.04 -2.13
CA ILE A 964 8.49 -23.28 -0.86
C ILE A 964 9.11 -22.51 0.30
N VAL A 965 10.16 -21.70 0.08
CA VAL A 965 10.86 -20.97 1.15
C VAL A 965 10.61 -19.48 0.97
N GLN A 966 10.25 -18.79 2.04
CA GLN A 966 10.24 -17.33 2.10
C GLN A 966 11.12 -16.85 3.25
N PHE A 967 12.20 -16.13 2.95
CA PHE A 967 13.03 -15.46 3.94
C PHE A 967 12.70 -13.96 4.09
N VAL A 968 12.57 -13.49 5.32
CA VAL A 968 12.33 -12.06 5.62
C VAL A 968 13.10 -11.62 6.88
N PRO A 969 14.06 -10.68 6.78
CA PRO A 969 14.74 -10.15 7.95
C PRO A 969 13.90 -9.07 8.67
N TYR A 970 13.55 -9.32 9.93
CA TYR A 970 12.68 -8.52 10.79
C TYR A 970 13.13 -7.05 10.92
N ARG A 971 14.45 -6.78 10.84
CA ARG A 971 15.02 -5.43 10.86
C ARG A 971 14.44 -4.47 9.80
N LYS A 972 13.88 -5.00 8.69
CA LYS A 972 13.16 -4.20 7.68
C LYS A 972 11.84 -3.59 8.21
N PHE A 973 11.31 -4.07 9.34
CA PHE A 973 9.96 -3.77 9.85
C PHE A 973 9.93 -3.06 11.22
N GLN A 974 11.09 -2.77 11.84
CA GLN A 974 11.15 -2.12 13.17
C GLN A 974 10.43 -0.76 13.26
N ASN A 975 10.19 -0.09 12.12
CA ASN A 975 9.43 1.17 12.02
C ASN A 975 8.17 1.05 11.12
N ALA A 976 7.75 -0.16 10.77
CA ALA A 976 6.59 -0.41 9.92
C ALA A 976 5.31 -0.69 10.75
N PRO A 977 4.11 -0.64 10.13
CA PRO A 977 2.91 -1.23 10.73
C PRO A 977 3.13 -2.71 11.09
N ARG A 978 2.48 -3.21 12.13
CA ARG A 978 2.65 -4.61 12.61
C ARG A 978 2.24 -5.64 11.55
N GLU A 979 1.30 -5.22 10.72
CA GLU A 979 0.70 -5.95 9.62
C GLU A 979 1.67 -6.11 8.44
N ALA A 980 2.61 -5.19 8.25
CA ALA A 980 3.53 -5.17 7.09
C ALA A 980 4.49 -6.38 7.06
N LEU A 981 4.88 -6.89 8.24
CA LEU A 981 5.67 -8.12 8.33
C LEU A 981 4.85 -9.32 7.84
N ALA A 982 3.61 -9.46 8.32
CA ALA A 982 2.72 -10.54 7.90
C ALA A 982 2.42 -10.46 6.40
N GLN A 983 2.13 -9.26 5.89
CA GLN A 983 1.93 -8.98 4.46
C GLN A 983 3.09 -9.47 3.60
N THR A 984 4.34 -9.16 3.99
CA THR A 984 5.53 -9.59 3.24
C THR A 984 5.77 -11.09 3.35
N VAL A 985 5.62 -11.65 4.56
CA VAL A 985 5.93 -13.04 4.88
C VAL A 985 4.92 -14.04 4.28
N LEU A 986 3.65 -13.65 4.18
CA LEU A 986 2.55 -14.54 3.78
C LEU A 986 2.13 -14.40 2.31
N ALA A 987 2.66 -13.41 1.59
CA ALA A 987 2.30 -13.09 0.20
C ALA A 987 2.36 -14.30 -0.75
N GLU A 988 3.34 -15.18 -0.59
CA GLU A 988 3.52 -16.32 -1.49
C GLU A 988 2.68 -17.56 -1.15
N VAL A 989 2.28 -17.73 0.11
CA VAL A 989 1.67 -18.98 0.59
C VAL A 989 0.45 -19.41 -0.24
N PRO A 990 -0.50 -18.51 -0.63
CA PRO A 990 -1.61 -18.88 -1.49
C PRO A 990 -1.17 -19.44 -2.86
N THR A 991 -0.12 -18.86 -3.44
CA THR A 991 0.46 -19.32 -4.72
C THR A 991 1.16 -20.68 -4.55
N GLN A 992 1.91 -20.87 -3.46
CA GLN A 992 2.60 -22.12 -3.15
C GLN A 992 1.61 -23.27 -2.87
N VAL A 993 0.44 -22.98 -2.28
CA VAL A 993 -0.69 -23.92 -2.07
C VAL A 993 -1.32 -24.33 -3.40
N VAL A 994 -1.77 -23.35 -4.21
CA VAL A 994 -2.42 -23.62 -5.51
C VAL A 994 -1.46 -24.34 -6.46
N SER A 995 -0.19 -23.93 -6.50
CA SER A 995 0.85 -24.55 -7.32
C SER A 995 1.05 -26.03 -6.97
N TYR A 996 1.04 -26.40 -5.68
CA TYR A 996 1.16 -27.79 -5.27
C TYR A 996 -0.03 -28.64 -5.73
N PHE A 997 -1.26 -28.28 -5.36
CA PHE A 997 -2.43 -29.10 -5.67
C PHE A 997 -2.70 -29.17 -7.18
N LYS A 998 -2.45 -28.07 -7.91
CA LYS A 998 -2.48 -28.05 -9.38
C LYS A 998 -1.45 -29.01 -10.00
N ALA A 999 -0.23 -29.07 -9.46
CA ALA A 999 0.80 -30.00 -9.93
C ALA A 999 0.47 -31.48 -9.63
N GLN A 1000 -0.29 -31.77 -8.57
CA GLN A 1000 -0.81 -33.12 -8.29
C GLN A 1000 -2.10 -33.47 -9.06
N GLY A 1001 -2.75 -32.48 -9.69
CA GLY A 1001 -4.06 -32.65 -10.33
C GLY A 1001 -5.22 -32.83 -9.34
N TRP A 1002 -5.06 -32.38 -8.08
CA TRP A 1002 -6.10 -32.54 -7.05
C TRP A 1002 -7.03 -31.34 -7.05
N ALA A 1003 -8.32 -31.58 -7.29
CA ALA A 1003 -9.35 -30.57 -7.13
C ALA A 1003 -9.66 -30.31 -5.64
N PRO A 1004 -10.17 -29.12 -5.29
CA PRO A 1004 -10.76 -28.84 -4.00
C PRO A 1004 -11.83 -29.86 -3.61
N PHE A 1005 -11.90 -30.16 -2.32
CA PHE A 1005 -12.82 -31.17 -1.82
C PHE A 1005 -14.27 -30.66 -1.88
N LYS A 1006 -15.09 -31.26 -2.75
CA LYS A 1006 -16.53 -31.00 -2.81
C LYS A 1006 -17.24 -31.87 -1.79
N MET A 1007 -17.50 -31.33 -0.59
CA MET A 1007 -18.43 -31.99 0.33
C MET A 1007 -19.83 -32.07 -0.31
N PRO A 1008 -20.57 -33.18 -0.11
CA PRO A 1008 -21.94 -33.28 -0.60
C PRO A 1008 -22.79 -32.19 0.05
N PRO A 1009 -23.73 -31.56 -0.69
CA PRO A 1009 -24.57 -30.51 -0.14
C PRO A 1009 -25.37 -31.05 1.04
N SER A 1010 -25.40 -30.31 2.15
CA SER A 1010 -26.31 -30.60 3.27
C SER A 1010 -27.74 -30.73 2.75
N PRO A 1011 -28.51 -31.74 3.20
CA PRO A 1011 -29.84 -32.00 2.67
C PRO A 1011 -30.72 -30.76 2.86
N ALA A 1012 -31.26 -30.25 1.75
CA ALA A 1012 -32.17 -29.12 1.78
C ALA A 1012 -33.31 -29.41 2.76
N LYS A 1013 -33.55 -28.49 3.72
CA LYS A 1013 -34.72 -28.57 4.60
C LYS A 1013 -35.96 -28.61 3.71
N GLY A 1014 -36.65 -29.75 3.69
CA GLY A 1014 -37.83 -29.94 2.85
C GLY A 1014 -38.93 -28.92 3.18
N PRO A 1015 -39.87 -28.66 2.25
CA PRO A 1015 -40.92 -27.68 2.46
C PRO A 1015 -41.71 -27.98 3.73
N VAL A 1016 -41.80 -26.98 4.60
CA VAL A 1016 -42.53 -27.09 5.88
C VAL A 1016 -43.98 -27.44 5.58
N GLN A 1017 -44.40 -28.64 5.97
CA GLN A 1017 -45.81 -29.01 5.91
C GLN A 1017 -46.58 -28.14 6.92
N THR A 1018 -47.43 -27.27 6.41
CA THR A 1018 -48.45 -26.58 7.20
C THR A 1018 -49.32 -27.60 7.93
N PRO A 1019 -49.46 -27.53 9.26
CA PRO A 1019 -50.42 -28.38 9.98
C PRO A 1019 -51.85 -28.11 9.49
N GLN A 1020 -52.59 -29.18 9.17
CA GLN A 1020 -54.03 -29.08 9.00
C GLN A 1020 -54.71 -29.16 10.38
N VAL A 1021 -55.41 -28.09 10.75
CA VAL A 1021 -56.42 -27.93 11.82
C VAL A 1021 -55.95 -28.26 13.25
#